data_AF-A7EUR2-F1
#
_entry.id   AF-A7EUR2-F1
#
_cell.length_a   1.000
_cell.length_b   1.000
_cell.length_c   1.000
_cell.angle_alpha   90.00
_cell.angle_beta   90.00
_cell.angle_gamma   90.00
#
_symmetry.space_group_name_H-M   'P 1'
#
loop_
_entity.id
_entity.type
_entity.pdbx_description
1 polymer ?
#
loop_
_entity_poly.entity_id
_entity_poly.type
_entity_poly.pdbx_seq_one_letter_code
_entity_poly.pdbx_strand_id
1 'polypeptide(L)'
;MAPWKIVLEPVDEAKVQYTSFANARKYFAVDASGSTVGITFISEHDFADRIHEASLQKDKDTVTRWGSNCKDPSNWEQFSWAPDQGGTSPQFILRNKASMEAIHNADIWFLLTDGEVPDSEVHTLAGLGQEMGVFDCATVFLITSHMKYGPNHANVSVGITSYANCANALCLFKDYKSGQIYVIAGKGSFAPLDQAEDHDMWEKLTSFPNEVALIHRITELDIQVPTAETRISTPAHLNLGEEWNAAHNLSQPTLVDIDILLRAGVLSDKDRDLLFADETLDALILACKSRGKLNELRSFFIAQKVEQLTIKLEDVSGAAEIITQLAKPDISDEMKNILQSKLRNAHEANRNAYTAAKNHVQLQAVRDRNRAVDAALRALSDAEKSRFTAEILSRRSNRARRAENISADSAIDVSVLDLEASGYRGECQICCGDNEVLSVALKVLSADVMAANTDNFALDFPLAAGRFEANMNILSSQCICFQCALFGRPGYSIYGEEISAVIPTLEYTGSNKLYIHQQLYKALNAGLKTGVPAMGQLFATILDRTLRKKEWAGADADAEHGDETLDAERRQRRGAMTWLLNNIITHLRVRETFNELGQWTTYPLALTWVAQDFQREGLTSWCINYPVAGFMQLLRFGKTLNVFSDEIITDMKNTKLLHSFVSTFLSRLYKNMGKSRDWTKPVLELLYVEFNDDLIPKDPVGDTSILNSVPRFRNTLMEFMPGDDFLDNWTEEEVTKMMPRIQILAFWLVYYQFAHTSAKTYFAQLQSKEPLALVLLDTKAAVPENALSEILLGIFIESNPKFKNKDIYTSHEDAVIPFASPFGASVLKCGAPGCGVSFLPEEITLKQIADGEVEWVPRLLDQVRKKRRDHLVDAFAVLGGDAKETERNETGLPGVTKSPARPNEAHVCMHIGIARTWAKLTRKEKRYLAGAIKSSRTGSSDEEDKEVIREFVVKARKCICGIGRGNVYSATMESNITAVLPSFLDVLAMGLEMGGKEGGDVSLYEFDFGANKVERKIKWEADALRRNGKEEEITFIENFE
;
A
#
# COMPACT_ATOMS: atom_id res chain seq x y z
N MET A 1 -25.69 -40.67 32.87
CA MET A 1 -24.94 -39.49 32.35
C MET A 1 -24.26 -39.91 31.05
N ALA A 2 -23.99 -38.96 30.15
CA ALA A 2 -23.32 -39.29 28.90
C ALA A 2 -21.85 -39.72 29.18
N PRO A 3 -21.30 -40.71 28.45
CA PRO A 3 -20.00 -41.32 28.75
C PRO A 3 -18.80 -40.38 28.59
N TRP A 4 -18.98 -39.23 27.94
CA TRP A 4 -17.96 -38.19 27.78
C TRP A 4 -17.91 -37.19 28.96
N LYS A 5 -18.87 -37.24 29.89
CA LYS A 5 -18.89 -36.44 31.12
C LYS A 5 -18.41 -37.30 32.29
N ILE A 6 -17.34 -36.88 32.96
CA ILE A 6 -16.76 -37.58 34.10
C ILE A 6 -16.88 -36.68 35.32
N VAL A 7 -17.60 -37.15 36.33
CA VAL A 7 -17.71 -36.50 37.63
C VAL A 7 -16.71 -37.20 38.54
N LEU A 8 -15.78 -36.47 39.13
CA LEU A 8 -14.89 -37.04 40.15
C LEU A 8 -15.75 -37.53 41.33
N GLU A 9 -15.33 -38.61 42.00
CA GLU A 9 -16.05 -39.08 43.19
C GLU A 9 -15.64 -38.27 44.43
N PRO A 10 -16.53 -38.06 45.44
CA PRO A 10 -16.25 -37.30 46.66
C PRO A 10 -15.00 -37.72 47.45
N VAL A 11 -14.47 -38.91 47.18
CA VAL A 11 -13.31 -39.49 47.88
C VAL A 11 -11.98 -38.93 47.38
N ASP A 12 -11.94 -38.30 46.19
CA ASP A 12 -10.69 -37.89 45.54
C ASP A 12 -10.26 -36.44 45.89
N GLU A 13 -11.18 -35.48 46.07
CA GLU A 13 -10.82 -34.10 46.46
C GLU A 13 -10.41 -33.96 47.93
N ALA A 14 -10.96 -34.80 48.84
CA ALA A 14 -10.58 -34.77 50.25
C ALA A 14 -9.11 -35.18 50.51
N LYS A 15 -8.38 -35.60 49.46
CA LYS A 15 -6.96 -35.95 49.50
C LYS A 15 -6.04 -34.92 48.84
N VAL A 16 -6.56 -33.98 48.05
CA VAL A 16 -5.73 -32.97 47.36
C VAL A 16 -5.29 -31.92 48.36
N GLN A 17 -4.00 -31.88 48.66
CA GLN A 17 -3.39 -30.88 49.51
C GLN A 17 -2.99 -29.67 48.66
N TYR A 18 -3.22 -28.49 49.21
CA TYR A 18 -2.85 -27.23 48.59
C TYR A 18 -1.69 -26.59 49.35
N THR A 19 -0.83 -25.88 48.63
CA THR A 19 0.29 -25.14 49.19
C THR A 19 0.34 -23.73 48.62
N SER A 20 0.82 -22.76 49.40
CA SER A 20 0.94 -21.38 48.93
C SER A 20 2.02 -21.26 47.86
N PHE A 21 1.89 -20.29 46.96
CA PHE A 21 2.87 -20.04 45.90
C PHE A 21 4.32 -19.90 46.42
N ALA A 22 4.51 -19.28 47.59
CA ALA A 22 5.82 -19.12 48.21
C ALA A 22 6.42 -20.45 48.70
N ASN A 23 5.59 -21.37 49.19
CA ASN A 23 6.01 -22.67 49.73
C ASN A 23 5.95 -23.82 48.70
N ALA A 24 5.43 -23.57 47.50
CA ALA A 24 5.42 -24.52 46.38
C ALA A 24 6.85 -24.80 45.88
N ARG A 25 7.16 -26.06 45.57
CA ARG A 25 8.37 -26.47 44.82
C ARG A 25 8.21 -26.09 43.36
N LYS A 26 9.25 -25.47 42.79
CA LYS A 26 9.20 -24.89 41.46
C LYS A 26 10.21 -25.57 40.55
N TYR A 27 9.78 -25.84 39.32
CA TYR A 27 10.67 -26.24 38.25
C TYR A 27 10.67 -25.17 37.16
N PHE A 28 11.85 -24.71 36.77
CA PHE A 28 12.03 -23.63 35.79
C PHE A 28 12.65 -24.17 34.50
N ALA A 29 11.94 -24.00 33.39
CA ALA A 29 12.45 -24.23 32.05
C ALA A 29 12.69 -22.87 31.37
N VAL A 30 13.95 -22.45 31.29
CA VAL A 30 14.36 -21.16 30.72
C VAL A 30 14.87 -21.33 29.30
N ASP A 31 14.36 -20.52 28.37
CA ASP A 31 14.68 -20.62 26.95
C ASP A 31 16.10 -20.08 26.68
N ALA A 32 16.97 -20.97 26.24
CA ALA A 32 18.36 -20.70 25.87
C ALA A 32 18.60 -20.89 24.37
N SER A 33 17.55 -20.72 23.58
CA SER A 33 17.63 -20.72 22.12
C SER A 33 18.33 -19.48 21.57
N GLY A 34 18.66 -19.52 20.28
CA GLY A 34 19.32 -18.42 19.59
C GLY A 34 18.49 -17.14 19.52
N SER A 35 17.15 -17.22 19.66
CA SER A 35 16.27 -16.05 19.60
C SER A 35 16.26 -15.25 20.90
N THR A 36 16.58 -15.87 22.04
CA THR A 36 16.65 -15.20 23.34
C THR A 36 18.01 -14.53 23.61
N VAL A 37 19.02 -14.71 22.75
CA VAL A 37 20.39 -14.19 22.95
C VAL A 37 20.39 -12.68 23.24
N GLY A 38 21.06 -12.29 24.33
CA GLY A 38 21.22 -10.89 24.73
C GLY A 38 20.26 -10.50 25.84
N ILE A 39 19.55 -9.39 25.66
CA ILE A 39 18.77 -8.75 26.74
C ILE A 39 17.55 -9.58 27.16
N THR A 40 16.99 -10.38 26.24
CA THR A 40 15.83 -11.23 26.49
C THR A 40 16.19 -12.36 27.46
N PHE A 41 17.26 -13.11 27.18
CA PHE A 41 17.78 -14.16 28.06
C PHE A 41 18.14 -13.63 29.45
N ILE A 42 18.77 -12.43 29.53
CA ILE A 42 19.05 -11.78 30.81
C ILE A 42 17.75 -11.48 31.57
N SER A 43 16.73 -10.98 30.88
CA SER A 43 15.46 -10.63 31.51
C SER A 43 14.65 -11.85 31.98
N GLU A 44 14.70 -12.97 31.24
CA GLU A 44 14.13 -14.25 31.65
C GLU A 44 14.86 -14.84 32.86
N HIS A 45 16.19 -14.83 32.82
CA HIS A 45 17.04 -15.22 33.94
C HIS A 45 16.74 -14.41 35.20
N ASP A 46 16.71 -13.07 35.09
CA ASP A 46 16.42 -12.18 36.21
C ASP A 46 15.02 -12.43 36.80
N PHE A 47 14.05 -12.81 35.96
CA PHE A 47 12.73 -13.20 36.44
C PHE A 47 12.80 -14.51 37.23
N ALA A 48 13.42 -15.55 36.66
CA ALA A 48 13.56 -16.85 37.32
C ALA A 48 14.28 -16.72 38.68
N ASP A 49 15.39 -15.99 38.72
CA ASP A 49 16.18 -15.73 39.93
C ASP A 49 15.34 -15.05 41.02
N ARG A 50 14.55 -14.03 40.67
CA ARG A 50 13.73 -13.31 41.65
C ARG A 50 12.57 -14.12 42.19
N ILE A 51 11.96 -14.97 41.37
CA ILE A 51 10.93 -15.90 41.84
C ILE A 51 11.54 -16.99 42.74
N HIS A 52 12.74 -17.49 42.39
CA HIS A 52 13.49 -18.45 43.20
C HIS A 52 13.90 -17.89 44.56
N GLU A 53 14.45 -16.67 44.61
CA GLU A 53 14.87 -16.03 45.87
C GLU A 53 13.68 -15.75 46.82
N ALA A 54 12.48 -15.57 46.27
CA ALA A 54 11.26 -15.45 47.06
C ALA A 54 10.66 -16.79 47.52
N SER A 55 11.22 -17.92 47.07
CA SER A 55 10.76 -19.27 47.39
C SER A 55 11.19 -19.69 48.80
N LEU A 56 10.25 -20.19 49.61
CA LEU A 56 10.56 -20.77 50.92
C LEU A 56 11.17 -22.18 50.80
N GLN A 57 11.08 -22.80 49.62
CA GLN A 57 11.64 -24.12 49.30
C GLN A 57 12.77 -24.01 48.25
N LYS A 58 13.56 -22.93 48.28
CA LYS A 58 14.61 -22.67 47.28
C LYS A 58 15.61 -23.83 47.12
N ASP A 59 15.88 -24.58 48.18
CA ASP A 59 16.75 -25.77 48.15
C ASP A 59 16.18 -26.94 47.34
N LYS A 60 14.89 -26.91 47.01
CA LYS A 60 14.16 -27.92 46.22
C LYS A 60 13.78 -27.43 44.83
N ASP A 61 14.00 -26.16 44.53
CA ASP A 61 13.72 -25.62 43.20
C ASP A 61 14.79 -26.11 42.21
N THR A 62 14.34 -26.51 41.02
CA THR A 62 15.21 -27.03 39.97
C THR A 62 15.08 -26.22 38.70
N VAL A 63 16.16 -26.10 37.93
CA VAL A 63 16.20 -25.29 36.72
C VAL A 63 16.85 -26.05 35.58
N THR A 64 16.33 -25.84 34.37
CA THR A 64 16.96 -26.29 33.13
C THR A 64 16.94 -25.19 32.07
N ARG A 65 17.83 -25.35 31.08
CA ARG A 65 17.88 -24.57 29.85
C ARG A 65 17.40 -25.44 28.71
N TRP A 66 16.52 -24.89 27.88
CA TRP A 66 15.94 -25.60 26.75
C TRP A 66 16.06 -24.81 25.44
N GLY A 67 15.89 -25.50 24.32
CA GLY A 67 15.98 -25.01 22.95
C GLY A 67 15.71 -26.16 21.98
N SER A 68 16.59 -26.40 21.00
CA SER A 68 16.61 -27.64 20.21
C SER A 68 17.16 -28.84 21.00
N ASN A 69 17.79 -28.58 22.14
CA ASN A 69 18.16 -29.57 23.14
C ASN A 69 17.66 -29.09 24.51
N CYS A 70 17.45 -30.02 25.44
CA CYS A 70 17.11 -29.70 26.83
C CYS A 70 18.13 -30.36 27.76
N LYS A 71 18.79 -29.57 28.60
CA LYS A 71 19.73 -30.08 29.61
C LYS A 71 18.98 -30.79 30.73
N ASP A 72 19.67 -31.68 31.42
CA ASP A 72 19.11 -32.26 32.63
C ASP A 72 18.95 -31.15 33.69
N PRO A 73 17.85 -31.13 34.46
CA PRO A 73 17.65 -30.16 35.52
C PRO A 73 18.78 -30.23 36.54
N SER A 74 19.19 -29.07 37.06
CA SER A 74 20.12 -29.01 38.18
C SER A 74 19.64 -28.03 39.24
N ASN A 75 20.32 -28.05 40.39
CA ASN A 75 20.13 -27.06 41.43
C ASN A 75 20.68 -25.69 40.96
N TRP A 76 20.13 -24.62 41.53
CA TRP A 76 20.47 -23.24 41.16
C TRP A 76 21.98 -22.92 41.27
N GLU A 77 22.64 -23.40 42.33
CA GLU A 77 24.08 -23.13 42.61
C GLU A 77 25.04 -23.76 41.59
N GLN A 78 24.62 -24.83 40.91
CA GLN A 78 25.45 -25.58 39.96
C GLN A 78 25.14 -25.20 38.51
N PHE A 79 24.24 -24.24 38.30
CA PHE A 79 23.72 -23.90 36.99
C PHE A 79 24.57 -22.84 36.29
N SER A 80 24.95 -23.10 35.04
CA SER A 80 25.65 -22.14 34.19
C SER A 80 24.68 -21.53 33.17
N TRP A 81 24.54 -20.20 33.23
CA TRP A 81 23.68 -19.43 32.33
C TRP A 81 24.40 -19.14 31.00
N ALA A 82 23.96 -19.81 29.94
CA ALA A 82 24.43 -19.55 28.58
C ALA A 82 23.31 -19.81 27.55
N PRO A 83 23.17 -18.98 26.49
CA PRO A 83 22.21 -19.23 25.41
C PRO A 83 22.83 -20.18 24.35
N ASP A 84 22.98 -21.46 24.68
CA ASP A 84 23.70 -22.46 23.87
C ASP A 84 22.84 -23.68 23.47
N GLN A 85 21.50 -23.59 23.54
CA GLN A 85 20.59 -24.71 23.30
C GLN A 85 20.00 -24.80 21.88
N GLY A 86 20.42 -23.94 20.93
CA GLY A 86 20.06 -24.06 19.51
C GLY A 86 18.79 -23.30 19.13
N GLY A 87 17.88 -23.90 18.36
CA GLY A 87 16.58 -23.31 18.01
C GLY A 87 15.53 -23.42 19.13
N THR A 88 14.25 -23.17 18.82
CA THR A 88 13.16 -23.15 19.81
C THR A 88 12.24 -24.35 19.60
N SER A 89 12.30 -25.35 20.48
CA SER A 89 11.55 -26.61 20.35
C SER A 89 11.14 -27.16 21.73
N PRO A 90 10.03 -26.67 22.32
CA PRO A 90 9.64 -26.98 23.70
C PRO A 90 9.37 -28.47 23.96
N GLN A 91 9.06 -29.24 22.91
CA GLN A 91 8.92 -30.70 22.99
C GLN A 91 10.14 -31.42 23.59
N PHE A 92 11.35 -30.84 23.49
CA PHE A 92 12.56 -31.45 24.06
C PHE A 92 12.58 -31.40 25.59
N ILE A 93 11.83 -30.49 26.22
CA ILE A 93 11.61 -30.50 27.67
C ILE A 93 10.94 -31.82 28.06
N LEU A 94 9.87 -32.18 27.34
CA LEU A 94 9.07 -33.37 27.66
C LEU A 94 9.74 -34.68 27.22
N ARG A 95 10.66 -34.63 26.26
CA ARG A 95 11.46 -35.80 25.85
C ARG A 95 12.64 -36.07 26.79
N ASN A 96 13.07 -35.09 27.57
CA ASN A 96 14.09 -35.28 28.59
C ASN A 96 13.45 -35.94 29.84
N LYS A 97 13.88 -37.16 30.15
CA LYS A 97 13.36 -37.93 31.30
C LYS A 97 13.59 -37.23 32.64
N ALA A 98 14.75 -36.61 32.83
CA ALA A 98 15.07 -35.90 34.07
C ALA A 98 14.21 -34.64 34.23
N SER A 99 13.96 -33.91 33.13
CA SER A 99 13.02 -32.78 33.13
C SER A 99 11.59 -33.21 33.43
N MET A 100 11.14 -34.34 32.86
CA MET A 100 9.83 -34.89 33.16
C MET A 100 9.67 -35.29 34.63
N GLU A 101 10.66 -35.97 35.20
CA GLU A 101 10.68 -36.29 36.64
C GLU A 101 10.66 -35.01 37.51
N ALA A 102 11.39 -33.97 37.10
CA ALA A 102 11.36 -32.68 37.80
C ALA A 102 9.98 -32.02 37.73
N ILE A 103 9.30 -32.01 36.58
CA ILE A 103 7.93 -31.49 36.46
C ILE A 103 6.96 -32.32 37.32
N HIS A 104 7.10 -33.64 37.32
CA HIS A 104 6.26 -34.52 38.14
C HIS A 104 6.43 -34.30 39.64
N ASN A 105 7.63 -33.89 40.08
CA ASN A 105 7.93 -33.58 41.48
C ASN A 105 7.69 -32.12 41.86
N ALA A 106 7.48 -31.23 40.90
CA ALA A 106 7.21 -29.81 41.13
C ALA A 106 5.71 -29.56 41.33
N ASP A 107 5.40 -28.60 42.19
CA ASP A 107 4.03 -28.11 42.40
C ASP A 107 3.66 -27.09 41.30
N ILE A 108 4.65 -26.27 40.87
CA ILE A 108 4.51 -25.29 39.78
C ILE A 108 5.61 -25.48 38.73
N TRP A 109 5.20 -25.53 37.47
CA TRP A 109 6.09 -25.52 36.31
C TRP A 109 6.15 -24.13 35.68
N PHE A 110 7.36 -23.55 35.61
CA PHE A 110 7.64 -22.30 34.93
C PHE A 110 8.20 -22.56 33.53
N LEU A 111 7.60 -21.94 32.52
CA LEU A 111 8.05 -21.99 31.12
C LEU A 111 8.34 -20.56 30.64
N LEU A 112 9.62 -20.20 30.54
CA LEU A 112 10.06 -18.86 30.13
C LEU A 112 10.54 -18.92 28.67
N THR A 113 10.16 -17.92 27.87
CA THR A 113 10.46 -17.85 26.43
C THR A 113 10.23 -16.44 25.87
N ASP A 114 10.66 -16.21 24.63
CA ASP A 114 10.30 -15.04 23.82
C ASP A 114 9.05 -15.23 22.94
N GLY A 115 8.54 -16.47 22.85
CA GLY A 115 7.13 -16.75 22.56
C GLY A 115 6.78 -17.34 21.19
N GLU A 116 7.74 -17.68 20.30
CA GLU A 116 7.42 -18.10 18.93
C GLU A 116 7.87 -19.53 18.56
N VAL A 117 6.90 -20.41 18.26
CA VAL A 117 7.10 -21.72 17.64
C VAL A 117 6.07 -22.00 16.53
N PRO A 118 6.39 -22.83 15.52
CA PRO A 118 5.42 -23.23 14.49
C PRO A 118 4.25 -24.05 15.05
N ASP A 119 3.08 -23.98 14.41
CA ASP A 119 1.87 -24.71 14.80
C ASP A 119 2.09 -26.23 14.97
N SER A 120 2.95 -26.84 14.14
CA SER A 120 3.31 -28.26 14.26
C SER A 120 3.99 -28.61 15.59
N GLU A 121 4.80 -27.69 16.12
CA GLU A 121 5.43 -27.86 17.44
C GLU A 121 4.40 -27.69 18.56
N VAL A 122 3.42 -26.79 18.41
CA VAL A 122 2.30 -26.62 19.36
C VAL A 122 1.49 -27.91 19.49
N HIS A 123 1.13 -28.52 18.35
CA HIS A 123 0.39 -29.79 18.32
C HIS A 123 1.20 -30.95 18.91
N THR A 124 2.50 -31.01 18.60
CA THR A 124 3.38 -32.06 19.12
C THR A 124 3.57 -31.92 20.63
N LEU A 125 3.73 -30.69 21.13
CA LEU A 125 3.78 -30.40 22.56
C LEU A 125 2.47 -30.76 23.27
N ALA A 126 1.31 -30.49 22.64
CA ALA A 126 0.00 -30.85 23.19
C ALA A 126 -0.17 -32.37 23.30
N GLY A 127 0.19 -33.10 22.24
CA GLY A 127 0.15 -34.57 22.26
C GLY A 127 1.06 -35.18 23.32
N LEU A 128 2.33 -34.74 23.36
CA LEU A 128 3.30 -35.23 24.35
C LEU A 128 2.94 -34.84 25.79
N GLY A 129 2.50 -33.61 26.02
CA GLY A 129 2.10 -33.15 27.35
C GLY A 129 0.89 -33.91 27.89
N GLN A 130 -0.01 -34.31 26.99
CA GLN A 130 -1.17 -35.15 27.32
C GLN A 130 -0.75 -36.59 27.65
N GLU A 131 0.07 -37.21 26.79
CA GLU A 131 0.59 -38.57 26.99
C GLU A 131 1.39 -38.70 28.29
N MET A 132 2.18 -37.67 28.61
CA MET A 132 3.06 -37.64 29.76
C MET A 132 2.43 -37.04 31.03
N GLY A 133 1.16 -36.62 30.99
CA GLY A 133 0.45 -36.10 32.17
C GLY A 133 1.00 -34.79 32.75
N VAL A 134 1.61 -33.95 31.92
CA VAL A 134 2.30 -32.72 32.35
C VAL A 134 1.29 -31.63 32.74
N PHE A 135 0.13 -31.62 32.10
CA PHE A 135 -0.92 -30.60 32.32
C PHE A 135 -1.65 -30.72 33.66
N ASP A 136 -1.37 -31.77 34.44
CA ASP A 136 -1.80 -31.89 35.83
C ASP A 136 -1.01 -30.91 36.74
N CYS A 137 0.15 -30.41 36.30
CA CYS A 137 0.95 -29.43 37.01
C CYS A 137 0.47 -27.99 36.76
N ALA A 138 0.35 -27.20 37.83
CA ALA A 138 0.06 -25.77 37.71
C ALA A 138 1.16 -25.08 36.91
N THR A 139 0.81 -24.38 35.84
CA THR A 139 1.80 -23.84 34.89
C THR A 139 1.80 -22.31 34.89
N VAL A 140 2.97 -21.71 35.02
CA VAL A 140 3.19 -20.27 34.80
C VAL A 140 4.10 -20.14 33.60
N PHE A 141 3.64 -19.50 32.52
CA PHE A 141 4.51 -19.22 31.39
C PHE A 141 4.68 -17.73 31.18
N LEU A 142 5.93 -17.35 30.89
CA LEU A 142 6.36 -15.97 30.76
C LEU A 142 6.86 -15.74 29.34
N ILE A 143 6.31 -14.70 28.71
CA ILE A 143 6.77 -14.19 27.42
C ILE A 143 7.60 -12.94 27.66
N THR A 144 8.87 -12.97 27.28
CA THR A 144 9.78 -11.84 27.41
C THR A 144 9.98 -11.19 26.05
N SER A 145 9.48 -9.97 25.88
CA SER A 145 9.60 -9.25 24.60
C SER A 145 9.55 -7.73 24.82
N HIS A 146 9.49 -6.95 23.74
CA HIS A 146 9.30 -5.49 23.82
C HIS A 146 7.90 -5.12 23.34
N MET A 147 7.27 -4.16 24.01
CA MET A 147 5.95 -3.60 23.66
C MET A 147 5.96 -2.81 22.33
N LYS A 148 6.14 -3.49 21.18
CA LYS A 148 6.05 -2.86 19.84
C LYS A 148 4.62 -2.81 19.30
N TYR A 149 3.80 -3.79 19.69
CA TYR A 149 2.43 -3.98 19.24
C TYR A 149 1.50 -4.08 20.46
N GLY A 150 0.18 -4.02 20.25
CA GLY A 150 -0.78 -4.24 21.32
C GLY A 150 -0.66 -5.64 21.94
N PRO A 151 -1.12 -5.85 23.19
CA PRO A 151 -1.05 -7.12 23.91
C PRO A 151 -1.62 -8.30 23.13
N ASN A 152 -2.70 -8.11 22.38
CA ASN A 152 -3.31 -9.12 21.50
C ASN A 152 -2.37 -9.70 20.41
N HIS A 153 -1.29 -9.00 20.05
CA HIS A 153 -0.28 -9.47 19.10
C HIS A 153 0.91 -10.18 19.77
N ALA A 154 0.96 -10.27 21.10
CA ALA A 154 1.98 -11.03 21.80
C ALA A 154 1.88 -12.51 21.40
N ASN A 155 2.99 -13.11 20.98
CA ASN A 155 3.00 -14.51 20.57
C ASN A 155 3.00 -15.41 21.82
N VAL A 156 1.99 -16.27 21.93
CA VAL A 156 1.78 -17.17 23.06
C VAL A 156 1.98 -18.64 22.66
N SER A 157 2.45 -18.90 21.45
CA SER A 157 2.51 -20.23 20.83
C SER A 157 3.21 -21.31 21.68
N VAL A 158 4.25 -20.96 22.42
CA VAL A 158 4.97 -21.90 23.30
C VAL A 158 4.13 -22.32 24.51
N GLY A 159 3.42 -21.37 25.15
CA GLY A 159 2.67 -21.60 26.39
C GLY A 159 1.18 -21.88 26.21
N ILE A 160 0.64 -21.64 25.01
CA ILE A 160 -0.80 -21.77 24.73
C ILE A 160 -1.32 -23.18 24.99
N THR A 161 -0.49 -24.19 24.72
CA THR A 161 -0.80 -25.59 24.97
C THR A 161 -1.01 -25.85 26.47
N SER A 162 -0.15 -25.31 27.32
CA SER A 162 -0.30 -25.43 28.77
C SER A 162 -1.52 -24.65 29.27
N TYR A 163 -1.76 -23.44 28.75
CA TYR A 163 -2.97 -22.68 29.11
C TYR A 163 -4.27 -23.39 28.73
N ALA A 164 -4.32 -23.97 27.53
CA ALA A 164 -5.49 -24.65 27.00
C ALA A 164 -5.83 -25.93 27.77
N ASN A 165 -4.82 -26.66 28.25
CA ASN A 165 -4.98 -28.00 28.80
C ASN A 165 -4.85 -28.08 30.33
N CYS A 166 -4.15 -27.15 30.98
CA CYS A 166 -4.04 -27.13 32.44
C CYS A 166 -5.32 -26.58 33.10
N ALA A 167 -5.62 -27.08 34.30
CA ALA A 167 -6.68 -26.52 35.15
C ALA A 167 -6.25 -25.19 35.77
N ASN A 168 -4.98 -25.06 36.15
CA ASN A 168 -4.39 -23.88 36.77
C ASN A 168 -3.26 -23.36 35.89
N ALA A 169 -3.46 -22.19 35.25
CA ALA A 169 -2.47 -21.62 34.34
C ALA A 169 -2.41 -20.09 34.46
N LEU A 170 -1.21 -19.53 34.30
CA LEU A 170 -0.96 -18.09 34.28
C LEU A 170 -0.08 -17.71 33.08
N CYS A 171 -0.56 -16.78 32.26
CA CYS A 171 0.16 -16.20 31.13
C CYS A 171 0.66 -14.80 31.50
N LEU A 172 1.98 -14.63 31.57
CA LEU A 172 2.64 -13.37 31.88
C LEU A 172 3.40 -12.83 30.66
N PHE A 173 3.48 -11.51 30.55
CA PHE A 173 4.34 -10.81 29.60
C PHE A 173 5.27 -9.86 30.35
N LYS A 174 6.59 -9.95 30.11
CA LYS A 174 7.58 -9.02 30.67
C LYS A 174 8.19 -8.18 29.58
N ASP A 175 8.03 -6.86 29.68
CA ASP A 175 8.72 -5.92 28.81
C ASP A 175 10.18 -5.78 29.25
N TYR A 176 11.12 -6.35 28.50
CA TYR A 176 12.54 -6.34 28.90
C TYR A 176 13.15 -4.94 28.97
N LYS A 177 12.50 -3.91 28.39
CA LYS A 177 13.00 -2.53 28.39
C LYS A 177 12.59 -1.75 29.64
N SER A 178 11.32 -1.86 30.05
CA SER A 178 10.81 -1.20 31.27
C SER A 178 10.97 -2.06 32.52
N GLY A 179 11.07 -3.39 32.37
CA GLY A 179 11.01 -4.35 33.47
C GLY A 179 9.58 -4.63 33.96
N GLN A 180 8.56 -4.02 33.34
CA GLN A 180 7.16 -4.17 33.73
C GLN A 180 6.61 -5.53 33.31
N ILE A 181 5.80 -6.13 34.19
CA ILE A 181 5.18 -7.44 34.01
C ILE A 181 3.67 -7.25 33.88
N TYR A 182 3.06 -7.82 32.86
CA TYR A 182 1.64 -7.77 32.57
C TYR A 182 1.02 -9.16 32.68
N VAL A 183 -0.17 -9.23 33.27
CA VAL A 183 -1.01 -10.44 33.26
C VAL A 183 -1.80 -10.43 31.96
N ILE A 184 -1.55 -11.40 31.08
CA ILE A 184 -2.26 -11.53 29.81
C ILE A 184 -3.56 -12.32 30.02
N ALA A 185 -3.47 -13.42 30.77
CA ALA A 185 -4.59 -14.29 31.10
C ALA A 185 -4.31 -15.15 32.34
N GLY A 186 -5.32 -15.35 33.19
CA GLY A 186 -5.28 -16.26 34.35
C GLY A 186 -6.39 -17.31 34.33
N LYS A 187 -6.12 -18.52 34.83
CA LYS A 187 -7.09 -19.62 34.93
C LYS A 187 -6.92 -20.39 36.25
N GLY A 188 -8.03 -20.88 36.81
CA GLY A 188 -8.04 -21.66 38.05
C GLY A 188 -7.56 -20.84 39.24
N SER A 189 -6.62 -21.36 40.03
CA SER A 189 -6.02 -20.66 41.18
C SER A 189 -5.44 -19.28 40.84
N PHE A 190 -5.08 -19.04 39.57
CA PHE A 190 -4.49 -17.76 39.12
C PHE A 190 -5.52 -16.76 38.56
N ALA A 191 -6.79 -17.15 38.41
CA ALA A 191 -7.84 -16.26 37.90
C ALA A 191 -7.96 -14.91 38.65
N PRO A 192 -7.79 -14.84 40.00
CA PRO A 192 -7.85 -13.56 40.73
C PRO A 192 -6.80 -12.52 40.33
N LEU A 193 -5.72 -12.91 39.65
CA LEU A 193 -4.69 -12.00 39.12
C LEU A 193 -5.12 -11.30 37.82
N ASP A 194 -6.11 -11.84 37.12
CA ASP A 194 -6.58 -11.35 35.84
C ASP A 194 -7.83 -10.48 36.04
N GLN A 195 -7.60 -9.19 36.32
CA GLN A 195 -8.66 -8.21 36.60
C GLN A 195 -8.84 -7.19 35.45
N ALA A 196 -8.32 -7.49 34.26
CA ALA A 196 -8.34 -6.57 33.14
C ALA A 196 -9.77 -6.42 32.59
N GLU A 197 -10.23 -5.17 32.43
CA GLU A 197 -11.52 -4.90 31.76
C GLU A 197 -11.42 -5.04 30.23
N ASP A 198 -10.19 -4.93 29.68
CA ASP A 198 -9.90 -4.90 28.24
C ASP A 198 -8.47 -5.36 27.97
N HIS A 199 -8.33 -6.37 27.10
CA HIS A 199 -7.05 -7.00 26.77
C HIS A 199 -6.43 -6.50 25.45
N ASP A 200 -6.94 -5.41 24.86
CA ASP A 200 -6.40 -4.83 23.61
C ASP A 200 -5.33 -3.74 23.85
N MET A 201 -5.23 -3.21 25.07
CA MET A 201 -4.30 -2.14 25.44
C MET A 201 -3.48 -2.50 26.67
N TRP A 202 -2.16 -2.28 26.62
CA TRP A 202 -1.25 -2.59 27.73
C TRP A 202 -1.62 -1.84 29.01
N GLU A 203 -2.15 -0.61 28.89
CA GLU A 203 -2.53 0.24 30.02
C GLU A 203 -3.75 -0.26 30.79
N LYS A 204 -4.55 -1.15 30.17
CA LYS A 204 -5.76 -1.70 30.77
C LYS A 204 -5.56 -3.11 31.35
N LEU A 205 -4.43 -3.73 31.06
CA LEU A 205 -4.03 -5.00 31.66
C LEU A 205 -3.56 -4.79 33.10
N THR A 206 -3.81 -5.79 33.95
CA THR A 206 -3.19 -5.83 35.28
C THR A 206 -1.67 -5.91 35.11
N SER A 207 -0.94 -4.95 35.69
CA SER A 207 0.50 -4.85 35.53
C SER A 207 1.23 -4.57 36.84
N PHE A 208 2.48 -5.02 36.91
CA PHE A 208 3.37 -4.93 38.06
C PHE A 208 4.70 -4.34 37.64
N PRO A 209 5.27 -3.39 38.37
CA PRO A 209 6.52 -2.74 38.00
C PRO A 209 7.75 -3.68 38.06
N ASN A 210 7.66 -4.81 38.76
CA ASN A 210 8.72 -5.82 38.90
C ASN A 210 8.18 -7.10 39.57
N GLU A 211 9.02 -8.12 39.67
CA GLU A 211 8.72 -9.43 40.26
C GLU A 211 8.32 -9.33 41.74
N VAL A 212 8.93 -8.41 42.50
CA VAL A 212 8.63 -8.23 43.93
C VAL A 212 7.18 -7.79 44.11
N ALA A 213 6.71 -6.85 43.29
CA ALA A 213 5.32 -6.41 43.30
C ALA A 213 4.34 -7.53 42.88
N LEU A 214 4.72 -8.35 41.89
CA LEU A 214 3.94 -9.53 41.50
C LEU A 214 3.83 -10.55 42.65
N ILE A 215 4.94 -10.91 43.29
CA ILE A 215 4.98 -11.86 44.41
C ILE A 215 4.18 -11.34 45.60
N HIS A 216 4.30 -10.04 45.91
CA HIS A 216 3.51 -9.40 46.95
C HIS A 216 2.02 -9.57 46.68
N ARG A 217 1.58 -9.29 45.45
CA ARG A 217 0.17 -9.44 45.07
C ARG A 217 -0.31 -10.89 45.12
N ILE A 218 0.50 -11.85 44.68
CA ILE A 218 0.20 -13.28 44.77
C ILE A 218 0.01 -13.69 46.25
N THR A 219 0.85 -13.17 47.14
CA THR A 219 0.78 -13.44 48.59
C THR A 219 -0.45 -12.79 49.22
N GLU A 220 -0.77 -11.54 48.85
CA GLU A 220 -1.99 -10.85 49.30
C GLU A 220 -3.28 -11.60 48.91
N LEU A 221 -3.30 -12.19 47.71
CA LEU A 221 -4.44 -12.94 47.19
C LEU A 221 -4.52 -14.38 47.73
N ASP A 222 -3.57 -14.80 48.56
CA ASP A 222 -3.43 -16.17 49.08
C ASP A 222 -3.60 -17.25 48.00
N ILE A 223 -2.86 -17.10 46.89
CA ILE A 223 -2.97 -18.05 45.78
C ILE A 223 -2.36 -19.40 46.19
N GLN A 224 -3.19 -20.44 46.17
CA GLN A 224 -2.81 -21.81 46.52
C GLN A 224 -2.89 -22.74 45.31
N VAL A 225 -1.93 -23.65 45.20
CA VAL A 225 -1.85 -24.65 44.11
C VAL A 225 -1.80 -26.08 44.67
N PRO A 226 -2.29 -27.09 43.93
CA PRO A 226 -2.20 -28.50 44.35
C PRO A 226 -0.74 -28.97 44.49
N THR A 227 -0.45 -29.79 45.50
CA THR A 227 0.88 -30.38 45.67
C THR A 227 1.11 -31.57 44.73
N ALA A 228 2.36 -31.80 44.34
CA ALA A 228 2.73 -32.88 43.44
C ALA A 228 2.37 -34.29 43.97
N GLU A 229 2.40 -34.50 45.29
CA GLU A 229 2.05 -35.79 45.91
C GLU A 229 0.57 -36.13 45.84
N THR A 230 -0.29 -35.11 45.71
CA THR A 230 -1.72 -35.25 45.93
C THR A 230 -2.58 -34.79 44.76
N ARG A 231 -1.99 -34.11 43.76
CA ARG A 231 -2.69 -33.74 42.54
C ARG A 231 -3.20 -34.97 41.79
N ILE A 232 -4.43 -34.88 41.29
CA ILE A 232 -5.10 -35.96 40.56
C ILE A 232 -4.46 -36.05 39.17
N SER A 233 -4.07 -37.25 38.75
CA SER A 233 -3.59 -37.44 37.38
C SER A 233 -4.76 -37.67 36.43
N THR A 234 -4.99 -36.75 35.51
CA THR A 234 -6.10 -36.82 34.54
C THR A 234 -5.64 -36.58 33.11
N PRO A 235 -4.75 -37.42 32.56
CA PRO A 235 -4.10 -37.18 31.28
C PRO A 235 -5.07 -37.07 30.09
N ALA A 236 -6.31 -37.58 30.17
CA ALA A 236 -7.27 -37.53 29.07
C ALA A 236 -8.33 -36.41 29.17
N HIS A 237 -8.49 -35.78 30.33
CA HIS A 237 -9.72 -35.04 30.64
C HIS A 237 -9.50 -33.53 30.69
N LEU A 238 -10.48 -32.76 30.22
CA LEU A 238 -10.44 -31.30 30.18
C LEU A 238 -11.49 -30.69 31.12
N ASN A 239 -11.09 -29.68 31.89
CA ASN A 239 -12.01 -28.80 32.60
C ASN A 239 -12.36 -27.59 31.71
N LEU A 240 -13.65 -27.41 31.43
CA LEU A 240 -14.17 -26.36 30.53
C LEU A 240 -14.46 -25.02 31.21
N GLY A 241 -14.17 -24.86 32.51
CA GLY A 241 -14.27 -23.57 33.21
C GLY A 241 -15.26 -23.54 34.36
N GLU A 242 -15.41 -22.38 34.99
CA GLU A 242 -16.24 -22.21 36.19
C GLU A 242 -17.74 -22.25 35.85
N GLU A 243 -18.17 -21.64 34.75
CA GLU A 243 -19.58 -21.68 34.32
C GLU A 243 -20.03 -23.12 34.02
N TRP A 244 -19.14 -23.90 33.40
CA TRP A 244 -19.38 -25.33 33.16
C TRP A 244 -19.59 -26.10 34.46
N ASN A 245 -18.73 -25.88 35.46
CA ASN A 245 -18.83 -26.55 36.75
C ASN A 245 -20.07 -26.10 37.54
N ALA A 246 -20.36 -24.80 37.55
CA ALA A 246 -21.54 -24.23 38.21
C ALA A 246 -22.85 -24.77 37.61
N ALA A 247 -22.94 -24.85 36.28
CA ALA A 247 -24.15 -25.29 35.58
C ALA A 247 -24.50 -26.76 35.82
N HIS A 248 -23.54 -27.57 36.28
CA HIS A 248 -23.78 -28.98 36.63
C HIS A 248 -24.24 -29.18 38.08
N ASN A 249 -24.26 -28.14 38.93
CA ASN A 249 -24.75 -28.18 40.33
C ASN A 249 -24.14 -29.32 41.17
N LEU A 250 -22.91 -29.71 40.86
CA LEU A 250 -22.18 -30.74 41.61
C LEU A 250 -21.14 -30.03 42.46
N SER A 251 -20.94 -30.53 43.68
CA SER A 251 -19.89 -30.04 44.59
C SER A 251 -18.47 -30.30 44.08
N GLN A 252 -18.31 -30.90 42.89
CA GLN A 252 -17.05 -31.29 42.28
C GLN A 252 -17.01 -30.92 40.79
N PRO A 253 -15.81 -30.64 40.23
CA PRO A 253 -15.66 -30.28 38.83
C PRO A 253 -16.01 -31.44 37.89
N THR A 254 -16.74 -31.11 36.81
CA THR A 254 -17.12 -32.08 35.77
C THR A 254 -16.12 -32.01 34.62
N LEU A 255 -15.38 -33.08 34.39
CA LEU A 255 -14.38 -33.14 33.33
C LEU A 255 -14.98 -33.71 32.04
N VAL A 256 -14.40 -33.32 30.91
CA VAL A 256 -14.82 -33.73 29.57
C VAL A 256 -13.71 -34.52 28.88
N ASP A 257 -14.05 -35.72 28.41
CA ASP A 257 -13.21 -36.46 27.46
C ASP A 257 -13.53 -35.97 26.03
N ILE A 258 -12.57 -35.24 25.44
CA ILE A 258 -12.74 -34.66 24.09
C ILE A 258 -12.88 -35.77 23.03
N ASP A 259 -12.14 -36.87 23.15
CA ASP A 259 -12.15 -37.96 22.16
C ASP A 259 -13.48 -38.69 22.13
N ILE A 260 -14.10 -38.88 23.30
CA ILE A 260 -15.43 -39.50 23.40
C ILE A 260 -16.50 -38.48 22.99
N LEU A 261 -16.38 -37.19 23.37
CA LEU A 261 -17.33 -36.14 23.00
C LEU A 261 -17.46 -36.00 21.48
N LEU A 262 -16.35 -35.91 20.77
CA LEU A 262 -16.33 -35.73 19.31
C LEU A 262 -16.97 -36.91 18.56
N ARG A 263 -17.10 -38.07 19.21
CA ARG A 263 -17.76 -39.29 18.68
C ARG A 263 -19.20 -39.49 19.17
N ALA A 264 -19.71 -38.62 20.05
CA ALA A 264 -20.98 -38.81 20.74
C ALA A 264 -22.23 -38.64 19.84
N GLY A 265 -22.08 -38.23 18.58
CA GLY A 265 -23.20 -38.00 17.66
C GLY A 265 -24.04 -36.78 18.06
N VAL A 266 -25.37 -36.85 17.93
CA VAL A 266 -26.28 -35.74 18.26
C VAL A 266 -26.48 -35.63 19.78
N LEU A 267 -26.25 -34.44 20.32
CA LEU A 267 -26.45 -34.14 21.74
C LEU A 267 -27.90 -33.83 22.09
N SER A 268 -28.25 -34.02 23.37
CA SER A 268 -29.48 -33.49 23.94
C SER A 268 -29.48 -31.95 23.91
N ASP A 269 -30.66 -31.31 23.82
CA ASP A 269 -30.74 -29.84 23.78
C ASP A 269 -30.08 -29.20 25.02
N LYS A 270 -30.26 -29.80 26.20
CA LYS A 270 -29.62 -29.34 27.44
C LYS A 270 -28.10 -29.42 27.38
N ASP A 271 -27.53 -30.53 26.90
CA ASP A 271 -26.07 -30.70 26.83
C ASP A 271 -25.45 -29.81 25.75
N ARG A 272 -26.16 -29.58 24.64
CA ARG A 272 -25.76 -28.64 23.59
C ARG A 272 -25.69 -27.22 24.14
N ASP A 273 -26.75 -26.76 24.80
CA ASP A 273 -26.82 -25.38 25.29
C ASP A 273 -25.75 -25.10 26.34
N LEU A 274 -25.40 -26.11 27.16
CA LEU A 274 -24.27 -26.02 28.09
C LEU A 274 -22.92 -25.99 27.37
N LEU A 275 -22.71 -26.81 26.34
CA LEU A 275 -21.46 -26.83 25.56
C LEU A 275 -21.26 -25.59 24.69
N PHE A 276 -22.35 -24.94 24.28
CA PHE A 276 -22.34 -23.73 23.44
C PHE A 276 -22.39 -22.43 24.26
N ALA A 277 -22.34 -22.52 25.59
CA ALA A 277 -22.10 -21.35 26.43
C ALA A 277 -20.72 -20.76 26.13
N ASP A 278 -20.61 -19.43 26.13
CA ASP A 278 -19.44 -18.71 25.60
C ASP A 278 -18.11 -19.19 26.22
N GLU A 279 -18.00 -19.28 27.56
CA GLU A 279 -16.77 -19.75 28.23
C GLU A 279 -16.43 -21.22 27.87
N THR A 280 -17.46 -22.07 27.86
CA THR A 280 -17.30 -23.52 27.63
C THR A 280 -16.89 -23.80 26.19
N LEU A 281 -17.47 -23.08 25.24
CA LEU A 281 -17.20 -23.19 23.82
C LEU A 281 -15.77 -22.71 23.50
N ASP A 282 -15.34 -21.58 24.06
CA ASP A 282 -13.99 -21.04 23.88
C ASP A 282 -12.93 -22.01 24.41
N ALA A 283 -13.14 -22.56 25.62
CA ALA A 283 -12.24 -23.56 26.19
C ALA A 283 -12.14 -24.83 25.33
N LEU A 284 -13.27 -25.32 24.82
CA LEU A 284 -13.32 -26.51 23.96
C LEU A 284 -12.61 -26.27 22.62
N ILE A 285 -12.86 -25.13 21.99
CA ILE A 285 -12.24 -24.75 20.72
C ILE A 285 -10.73 -24.60 20.90
N LEU A 286 -10.28 -23.92 21.96
CA LEU A 286 -8.85 -23.71 22.24
C LEU A 286 -8.12 -25.04 22.50
N ALA A 287 -8.73 -25.94 23.27
CA ALA A 287 -8.20 -27.29 23.49
C ALA A 287 -8.15 -28.10 22.19
N CYS A 288 -9.22 -28.09 21.38
CA CYS A 288 -9.22 -28.79 20.09
C CYS A 288 -8.21 -28.20 19.11
N LYS A 289 -8.00 -26.88 19.12
CA LYS A 289 -6.97 -26.22 18.30
C LYS A 289 -5.57 -26.65 18.71
N SER A 290 -5.22 -26.53 19.99
CA SER A 290 -3.90 -26.95 20.47
C SER A 290 -3.61 -28.43 20.14
N ARG A 291 -4.63 -29.30 20.22
CA ARG A 291 -4.53 -30.73 19.90
C ARG A 291 -4.66 -31.10 18.41
N GLY A 292 -4.90 -30.14 17.51
CA GLY A 292 -5.06 -30.40 16.08
C GLY A 292 -6.36 -31.11 15.66
N LYS A 293 -7.42 -31.05 16.48
CA LYS A 293 -8.71 -31.76 16.30
C LYS A 293 -9.85 -30.88 15.78
N LEU A 294 -9.56 -29.71 15.21
CA LEU A 294 -10.60 -28.77 14.73
C LEU A 294 -11.51 -29.36 13.66
N ASN A 295 -10.97 -30.21 12.78
CA ASN A 295 -11.75 -30.89 11.74
C ASN A 295 -12.80 -31.86 12.33
N GLU A 296 -12.44 -32.54 13.41
CA GLU A 296 -13.37 -33.43 14.14
C GLU A 296 -14.44 -32.61 14.87
N LEU A 297 -14.05 -31.50 15.51
CA LEU A 297 -14.97 -30.57 16.16
C LEU A 297 -15.96 -29.92 15.16
N ARG A 298 -15.48 -29.59 13.96
CA ARG A 298 -16.32 -29.09 12.86
C ARG A 298 -17.36 -30.14 12.45
N SER A 299 -16.92 -31.38 12.24
CA SER A 299 -17.80 -32.49 11.87
C SER A 299 -18.85 -32.73 12.96
N PHE A 300 -18.44 -32.64 14.22
CA PHE A 300 -19.32 -32.74 15.39
C PHE A 300 -20.37 -31.62 15.44
N PHE A 301 -20.00 -30.36 15.23
CA PHE A 301 -20.95 -29.24 15.18
C PHE A 301 -21.92 -29.35 14.00
N ILE A 302 -21.43 -29.73 12.81
CA ILE A 302 -22.29 -29.97 11.64
C ILE A 302 -23.32 -31.07 11.95
N ALA A 303 -22.93 -32.15 12.63
CA ALA A 303 -23.84 -33.22 13.03
C ALA A 303 -24.95 -32.76 13.99
N GLN A 304 -24.80 -31.62 14.69
CA GLN A 304 -25.86 -31.06 15.54
C GLN A 304 -26.94 -30.30 14.76
N LYS A 305 -26.68 -29.98 13.48
CA LYS A 305 -27.59 -29.21 12.62
C LYS A 305 -28.79 -30.07 12.20
N VAL A 306 -29.99 -29.52 12.33
CA VAL A 306 -31.22 -30.18 11.87
C VAL A 306 -31.54 -29.65 10.48
N GLU A 307 -31.86 -30.55 9.55
CA GLU A 307 -32.29 -30.20 8.20
C GLU A 307 -33.53 -29.29 8.29
N GLN A 308 -33.38 -28.02 7.88
CA GLN A 308 -34.50 -27.09 7.83
C GLN A 308 -35.36 -27.40 6.60
N LEU A 309 -36.68 -27.44 6.78
CA LEU A 309 -37.61 -27.32 5.67
C LEU A 309 -37.42 -25.92 5.05
N THR A 310 -36.67 -25.84 3.94
CA THR A 310 -36.43 -24.59 3.22
C THR A 310 -37.75 -24.07 2.66
N ILE A 311 -38.34 -23.04 3.27
CA ILE A 311 -39.55 -22.41 2.74
C ILE A 311 -39.13 -21.56 1.53
N LYS A 312 -39.29 -22.12 0.32
CA LYS A 312 -39.11 -21.41 -0.93
C LYS A 312 -40.46 -20.89 -1.42
N LEU A 313 -40.44 -19.78 -2.17
CA LEU A 313 -41.61 -19.37 -2.93
C LEU A 313 -41.75 -20.34 -4.11
N GLU A 314 -42.50 -21.41 -3.90
CA GLU A 314 -42.72 -22.47 -4.88
C GLU A 314 -43.91 -22.16 -5.78
N ASP A 315 -43.87 -22.69 -7.01
CA ASP A 315 -44.99 -22.58 -7.93
C ASP A 315 -46.06 -23.64 -7.65
N VAL A 316 -46.84 -23.42 -6.60
CA VAL A 316 -47.93 -24.35 -6.20
C VAL A 316 -49.17 -24.25 -7.10
N SER A 317 -49.25 -23.20 -7.93
CA SER A 317 -50.45 -22.86 -8.72
C SER A 317 -50.22 -22.87 -10.25
N GLY A 318 -49.07 -23.37 -10.72
CA GLY A 318 -48.78 -23.55 -12.15
C GLY A 318 -48.51 -22.27 -12.95
N ALA A 319 -47.97 -21.23 -12.31
CA ALA A 319 -47.56 -19.98 -12.96
C ALA A 319 -46.53 -20.20 -14.09
N ALA A 320 -45.58 -21.12 -13.94
CA ALA A 320 -44.55 -21.40 -14.94
C ALA A 320 -45.14 -21.95 -16.24
N GLU A 321 -46.14 -22.83 -16.14
CA GLU A 321 -46.84 -23.38 -17.30
C GLU A 321 -47.62 -22.27 -18.03
N ILE A 322 -48.27 -21.38 -17.28
CA ILE A 322 -49.01 -20.25 -17.84
C ILE A 322 -48.06 -19.27 -18.56
N ILE A 323 -46.88 -18.97 -17.99
CA ILE A 323 -45.87 -18.12 -18.64
C ILE A 323 -45.36 -18.78 -19.94
N THR A 324 -45.12 -20.08 -19.92
CA THR A 324 -44.71 -20.84 -21.11
C THR A 324 -45.76 -20.79 -22.21
N GLN A 325 -47.05 -20.84 -21.85
CA GLN A 325 -48.14 -20.65 -22.80
C GLN A 325 -48.13 -19.24 -23.37
N LEU A 326 -48.00 -18.19 -22.53
CA LEU A 326 -47.93 -16.79 -22.95
C LEU A 326 -46.76 -16.47 -23.91
N ALA A 327 -45.70 -17.28 -23.92
CA ALA A 327 -44.55 -17.11 -24.81
C ALA A 327 -44.78 -17.62 -26.25
N LYS A 328 -45.91 -18.28 -26.54
CA LYS A 328 -46.20 -18.81 -27.89
C LYS A 328 -46.57 -17.67 -28.86
N PRO A 329 -45.97 -17.62 -30.07
CA PRO A 329 -46.16 -16.51 -31.01
C PRO A 329 -47.57 -16.42 -31.62
N ASP A 330 -48.35 -17.52 -31.62
CA ASP A 330 -49.65 -17.61 -32.32
C ASP A 330 -50.87 -17.46 -31.39
N ILE A 331 -50.72 -16.81 -30.23
CA ILE A 331 -51.82 -16.62 -29.28
C ILE A 331 -52.67 -15.40 -29.63
N SER A 332 -54.01 -15.56 -29.59
CA SER A 332 -54.94 -14.44 -29.74
C SER A 332 -54.91 -13.50 -28.53
N ASP A 333 -55.17 -12.20 -28.74
CA ASP A 333 -55.20 -11.20 -27.67
C ASP A 333 -56.21 -11.55 -26.56
N GLU A 334 -57.35 -12.15 -26.93
CA GLU A 334 -58.36 -12.59 -25.98
C GLU A 334 -57.84 -13.74 -25.09
N MET A 335 -57.14 -14.72 -25.68
CA MET A 335 -56.52 -15.81 -24.94
C MET A 335 -55.35 -15.31 -24.08
N LYS A 336 -54.58 -14.33 -24.57
CA LYS A 336 -53.51 -13.67 -23.82
C LYS A 336 -54.04 -13.01 -22.54
N ASN A 337 -55.13 -12.25 -22.63
CA ASN A 337 -55.77 -11.61 -21.48
C ASN A 337 -56.26 -12.63 -20.44
N ILE A 338 -56.85 -13.75 -20.90
CA ILE A 338 -57.29 -14.84 -20.02
C ILE A 338 -56.09 -15.47 -19.30
N LEU A 339 -55.01 -15.77 -20.02
CA LEU A 339 -53.79 -16.36 -19.43
C LEU A 339 -53.11 -15.40 -18.45
N GLN A 340 -53.05 -14.10 -18.75
CA GLN A 340 -52.51 -13.09 -17.84
C GLN A 340 -53.34 -12.97 -16.56
N SER A 341 -54.67 -13.02 -16.65
CA SER A 341 -55.54 -13.06 -15.46
C SER A 341 -55.33 -14.32 -14.63
N LYS A 342 -55.18 -15.48 -15.27
CA LYS A 342 -54.85 -16.74 -14.57
C LYS A 342 -53.48 -16.66 -13.89
N LEU A 343 -52.49 -16.03 -14.54
CA LEU A 343 -51.16 -15.85 -13.98
C LEU A 343 -51.18 -14.98 -12.72
N ARG A 344 -51.96 -13.89 -12.71
CA ARG A 344 -52.13 -13.05 -11.50
C ARG A 344 -52.74 -13.83 -10.34
N ASN A 345 -53.77 -14.63 -10.60
CA ASN A 345 -54.38 -15.48 -9.58
C ASN A 345 -53.39 -16.55 -9.05
N ALA A 346 -52.59 -17.14 -9.94
CA ALA A 346 -51.54 -18.09 -9.55
C ALA A 346 -50.47 -17.43 -8.67
N HIS A 347 -50.05 -16.20 -9.01
CA HIS A 347 -49.13 -15.40 -8.21
C HIS A 347 -49.68 -15.04 -6.82
N GLU A 348 -50.98 -14.73 -6.71
CA GLU A 348 -51.62 -14.49 -5.42
C GLU A 348 -51.67 -15.76 -4.56
N ALA A 349 -52.06 -16.89 -5.14
CA ALA A 349 -52.09 -18.18 -4.45
C ALA A 349 -50.71 -18.64 -3.99
N ASN A 350 -49.67 -18.47 -4.81
CA ASN A 350 -48.28 -18.79 -4.43
C ASN A 350 -47.80 -17.93 -3.25
N ARG A 351 -48.14 -16.63 -3.22
CA ARG A 351 -47.84 -15.73 -2.07
C ARG A 351 -48.56 -16.15 -0.79
N ASN A 352 -49.82 -16.54 -0.89
CA ASN A 352 -50.61 -16.97 0.27
C ASN A 352 -50.07 -18.27 0.86
N ALA A 353 -49.71 -19.25 0.03
CA ALA A 353 -49.08 -20.50 0.46
C ALA A 353 -47.73 -20.25 1.16
N TYR A 354 -46.91 -19.36 0.59
CA TYR A 354 -45.63 -18.97 1.16
C TYR A 354 -45.79 -18.27 2.52
N THR A 355 -46.78 -17.38 2.66
CA THR A 355 -47.07 -16.68 3.92
C THR A 355 -47.61 -17.63 4.99
N ALA A 356 -48.42 -18.63 4.60
CA ALA A 356 -48.91 -19.65 5.52
C ALA A 356 -47.77 -20.54 6.05
N ALA A 357 -46.82 -20.93 5.19
CA ALA A 357 -45.64 -21.71 5.59
C ALA A 357 -44.73 -20.93 6.58
N LYS A 358 -44.64 -19.61 6.43
CA LYS A 358 -43.86 -18.72 7.32
C LYS A 358 -44.30 -18.77 8.79
N ASN A 359 -45.58 -19.02 9.06
CA ASN A 359 -46.18 -18.91 10.39
C ASN A 359 -46.18 -20.21 11.22
N HIS A 360 -45.49 -21.27 10.79
CA HIS A 360 -45.49 -22.57 11.47
C HIS A 360 -44.55 -22.61 12.69
N VAL A 361 -45.09 -22.85 13.90
CA VAL A 361 -44.37 -22.75 15.20
C VAL A 361 -43.18 -23.72 15.34
N GLN A 362 -43.26 -24.92 14.75
CA GLN A 362 -42.16 -25.91 14.80
C GLN A 362 -40.90 -25.45 14.05
N LEU A 363 -41.02 -24.54 13.06
CA LEU A 363 -39.88 -23.99 12.34
C LEU A 363 -39.04 -23.05 13.22
N GLN A 364 -39.63 -22.42 14.24
CA GLN A 364 -38.92 -21.46 15.08
C GLN A 364 -37.88 -22.16 15.98
N ALA A 365 -38.25 -23.28 16.60
CA ALA A 365 -37.31 -24.06 17.44
C ALA A 365 -36.15 -24.66 16.63
N VAL A 366 -36.41 -25.12 15.40
CA VAL A 366 -35.37 -25.60 14.46
C VAL A 366 -34.45 -24.45 14.02
N ARG A 367 -34.99 -23.24 13.85
CA ARG A 367 -34.22 -22.02 13.54
C ARG A 367 -33.30 -21.62 14.69
N ASP A 368 -33.81 -21.59 15.91
CA ASP A 368 -33.03 -21.21 17.08
C ASP A 368 -31.89 -22.21 17.33
N ARG A 369 -32.16 -23.51 17.14
CA ARG A 369 -31.13 -24.57 17.16
C ARG A 369 -30.03 -24.35 16.11
N ASN A 370 -30.40 -24.19 14.85
CA ASN A 370 -29.41 -24.01 13.78
C ASN A 370 -28.64 -22.68 13.94
N ARG A 371 -29.27 -21.64 14.50
CA ARG A 371 -28.61 -20.36 14.79
C ARG A 371 -27.50 -20.51 15.83
N ALA A 372 -27.72 -21.32 16.86
CA ALA A 372 -26.72 -21.65 17.87
C ALA A 372 -25.57 -22.47 17.28
N VAL A 373 -25.88 -23.49 16.46
CA VAL A 373 -24.86 -24.28 15.74
C VAL A 373 -24.04 -23.42 14.77
N ASP A 374 -24.69 -22.56 13.99
CA ASP A 374 -24.01 -21.64 13.08
C ASP A 374 -23.19 -20.58 13.83
N ALA A 375 -23.55 -20.24 15.08
CA ALA A 375 -22.71 -19.40 15.95
C ALA A 375 -21.46 -20.14 16.41
N ALA A 376 -21.60 -21.41 16.83
CA ALA A 376 -20.48 -22.26 17.22
C ALA A 376 -19.53 -22.58 16.05
N LEU A 377 -20.05 -22.83 14.85
CA LEU A 377 -19.25 -23.01 13.63
C LEU A 377 -18.48 -21.74 13.24
N ARG A 378 -19.10 -20.57 13.41
CA ARG A 378 -18.41 -19.28 13.22
C ARG A 378 -17.27 -19.12 14.23
N ALA A 379 -17.51 -19.37 15.51
CA ALA A 379 -16.47 -19.33 16.55
C ALA A 379 -15.32 -20.31 16.25
N LEU A 380 -15.63 -21.51 15.74
CA LEU A 380 -14.64 -22.51 15.32
C LEU A 380 -13.80 -22.03 14.13
N SER A 381 -14.46 -21.53 13.08
CA SER A 381 -13.79 -20.95 11.90
C SER A 381 -12.92 -19.75 12.26
N ASP A 382 -13.33 -19.02 13.31
CA ASP A 382 -12.59 -17.88 13.83
C ASP A 382 -11.29 -18.34 14.50
N ALA A 383 -11.38 -19.36 15.37
CA ALA A 383 -10.21 -19.94 16.01
C ALA A 383 -9.28 -20.67 15.05
N GLU A 384 -9.75 -21.23 13.93
CA GLU A 384 -8.88 -21.83 12.92
C GLU A 384 -7.95 -20.83 12.24
N LYS A 385 -8.41 -19.59 12.02
CA LYS A 385 -7.63 -18.56 11.29
C LYS A 385 -6.74 -17.74 12.20
N SER A 386 -7.03 -17.68 13.49
CA SER A 386 -6.17 -16.99 14.43
C SER A 386 -4.80 -17.67 14.45
N ARG A 387 -3.72 -16.90 14.56
CA ARG A 387 -2.42 -17.48 14.95
C ARG A 387 -2.42 -17.72 16.46
N PHE A 388 -1.43 -18.42 16.99
CA PHE A 388 -1.28 -18.56 18.45
C PHE A 388 -0.74 -17.27 19.10
N THR A 389 -1.48 -16.17 18.96
CA THR A 389 -1.23 -14.88 19.63
C THR A 389 -2.19 -14.70 20.81
N ALA A 390 -1.92 -13.77 21.71
CA ALA A 390 -2.75 -13.51 22.89
C ALA A 390 -4.20 -13.12 22.54
N GLU A 391 -4.49 -12.71 21.29
CA GLU A 391 -5.85 -12.56 20.77
C GLU A 391 -6.69 -13.85 20.90
N ILE A 392 -6.07 -15.03 20.88
CA ILE A 392 -6.78 -16.30 21.07
C ILE A 392 -7.17 -16.57 22.53
N LEU A 393 -6.51 -15.88 23.46
CA LEU A 393 -6.76 -15.97 24.90
C LEU A 393 -7.79 -14.94 25.37
N SER A 394 -7.96 -13.83 24.63
CA SER A 394 -8.94 -12.81 24.96
C SER A 394 -10.34 -13.19 24.47
N ARG A 395 -11.34 -13.06 25.34
CA ARG A 395 -12.78 -13.43 25.16
C ARG A 395 -13.51 -12.67 24.03
N ARG A 396 -12.81 -12.10 23.05
CA ARG A 396 -13.38 -11.29 21.96
C ARG A 396 -12.67 -11.52 20.63
N SER A 397 -12.57 -12.77 20.20
CA SER A 397 -12.23 -13.12 18.81
C SER A 397 -13.42 -12.81 17.86
N ASN A 398 -13.63 -11.53 17.51
CA ASN A 398 -14.54 -11.12 16.41
C ASN A 398 -13.79 -10.93 15.08
N ARG A 399 -12.46 -11.03 15.08
CA ARG A 399 -11.59 -10.69 13.95
C ARG A 399 -11.59 -11.76 12.87
N ALA A 400 -11.75 -13.02 13.25
CA ALA A 400 -11.63 -14.15 12.34
C ALA A 400 -12.95 -14.54 11.63
N ARG A 401 -14.02 -13.73 11.81
CA ARG A 401 -15.37 -13.81 11.16
C ARG A 401 -15.40 -13.76 9.63
N ARG A 402 -14.27 -13.84 8.93
CA ARG A 402 -14.12 -13.38 7.54
C ARG A 402 -13.77 -14.41 6.47
N ALA A 403 -13.82 -15.71 6.75
CA ALA A 403 -13.62 -16.70 5.69
C ALA A 403 -14.27 -18.05 6.03
N GLU A 404 -15.53 -18.23 5.63
CA GLU A 404 -16.13 -19.56 5.55
C GLU A 404 -16.29 -19.93 4.07
N ASN A 405 -15.70 -21.06 3.70
CA ASN A 405 -16.07 -21.77 2.48
C ASN A 405 -17.47 -22.35 2.69
N ILE A 406 -18.40 -22.02 1.80
CA ILE A 406 -19.64 -22.79 1.69
C ILE A 406 -19.25 -24.12 1.02
N SER A 407 -19.46 -25.23 1.73
CA SER A 407 -19.42 -26.56 1.12
C SER A 407 -20.40 -26.57 -0.05
N ALA A 408 -19.95 -27.03 -1.22
CA ALA A 408 -20.74 -27.10 -2.44
C ALA A 408 -22.08 -27.86 -2.31
N ASP A 409 -22.29 -28.60 -1.22
CA ASP A 409 -23.48 -29.42 -0.94
C ASP A 409 -24.51 -28.82 0.02
N SER A 410 -24.30 -27.64 0.62
CA SER A 410 -25.37 -27.02 1.41
C SER A 410 -26.30 -26.26 0.49
N ALA A 411 -27.41 -26.89 0.08
CA ALA A 411 -28.56 -26.21 -0.49
C ALA A 411 -28.81 -24.90 0.27
N ILE A 412 -28.78 -23.80 -0.48
CA ILE A 412 -28.79 -22.42 0.03
C ILE A 412 -30.02 -22.22 0.92
N ASP A 413 -29.76 -22.18 2.23
CA ASP A 413 -30.77 -22.19 3.28
C ASP A 413 -30.82 -20.79 3.96
N VAL A 414 -32.02 -20.43 4.42
CA VAL A 414 -32.34 -19.27 5.28
C VAL A 414 -32.46 -17.90 4.60
N SER A 415 -33.59 -17.60 3.95
CA SER A 415 -34.22 -16.27 4.09
C SER A 415 -35.70 -16.32 3.70
N VAL A 416 -36.58 -15.96 4.64
CA VAL A 416 -37.98 -15.69 4.32
C VAL A 416 -38.10 -14.23 3.88
N LEU A 417 -38.16 -14.00 2.56
CA LEU A 417 -38.53 -12.70 1.99
C LEU A 417 -39.84 -12.19 2.59
N ASP A 418 -39.88 -10.90 2.89
CA ASP A 418 -41.07 -10.17 3.25
C ASP A 418 -41.57 -9.39 2.02
N LEU A 419 -42.46 -10.02 1.25
CA LEU A 419 -43.02 -9.47 0.00
C LEU A 419 -44.02 -8.32 0.25
N GLU A 420 -44.48 -8.16 1.50
CA GLU A 420 -45.40 -7.10 1.92
C GLU A 420 -44.66 -5.85 2.44
N ALA A 421 -43.34 -5.92 2.57
CA ALA A 421 -42.52 -4.76 2.93
C ALA A 421 -42.62 -3.64 1.88
N SER A 422 -42.24 -2.43 2.29
CA SER A 422 -42.12 -1.28 1.38
C SER A 422 -41.18 -1.64 0.21
N GLY A 423 -41.55 -1.27 -1.00
CA GLY A 423 -40.79 -1.62 -2.20
C GLY A 423 -41.22 -0.79 -3.40
N TYR A 424 -40.37 -0.75 -4.44
CA TYR A 424 -40.75 -0.20 -5.72
C TYR A 424 -41.70 -1.19 -6.41
N ARG A 425 -42.87 -0.71 -6.81
CA ARG A 425 -43.89 -1.48 -7.52
C ARG A 425 -44.22 -0.80 -8.84
N GLY A 426 -44.56 -1.59 -9.85
CA GLY A 426 -44.90 -1.08 -11.17
C GLY A 426 -45.60 -2.12 -12.03
N GLU A 427 -45.73 -1.80 -13.32
CA GLU A 427 -46.44 -2.62 -14.28
C GLU A 427 -45.55 -3.76 -14.81
N CYS A 428 -46.01 -5.00 -14.70
CA CYS A 428 -45.29 -6.15 -15.23
C CYS A 428 -45.70 -6.46 -16.69
N GLN A 429 -44.74 -6.45 -17.61
CA GLN A 429 -44.99 -6.71 -19.04
C GLN A 429 -45.43 -8.16 -19.37
N ILE A 430 -45.28 -9.10 -18.42
CA ILE A 430 -45.72 -10.50 -18.61
C ILE A 430 -47.13 -10.70 -18.08
N CYS A 431 -47.35 -10.44 -16.79
CA CYS A 431 -48.66 -10.68 -16.14
C CYS A 431 -49.63 -9.49 -16.23
N CYS A 432 -49.19 -8.33 -16.74
CA CYS A 432 -49.95 -7.07 -16.80
C CYS A 432 -50.61 -6.74 -15.45
N GLY A 433 -49.86 -6.90 -14.36
CA GLY A 433 -50.25 -6.42 -13.04
C GLY A 433 -49.64 -5.05 -12.81
N ASP A 434 -50.47 -4.08 -12.40
CA ASP A 434 -50.09 -2.66 -12.33
C ASP A 434 -49.34 -2.28 -11.05
N ASN A 435 -49.35 -3.15 -10.04
CA ASN A 435 -48.79 -2.88 -8.70
C ASN A 435 -47.95 -4.06 -8.18
N GLU A 436 -47.08 -4.59 -9.04
CA GLU A 436 -46.26 -5.75 -8.71
C GLU A 436 -44.85 -5.35 -8.26
N VAL A 437 -44.26 -6.10 -7.33
CA VAL A 437 -42.87 -5.90 -6.91
C VAL A 437 -41.96 -6.22 -8.09
N LEU A 438 -41.27 -5.20 -8.61
CA LEU A 438 -40.36 -5.36 -9.73
C LEU A 438 -39.06 -6.07 -9.29
N SER A 439 -38.26 -6.47 -10.28
CA SER A 439 -37.01 -7.16 -10.04
C SER A 439 -35.90 -6.72 -10.98
N VAL A 440 -34.67 -6.90 -10.50
CA VAL A 440 -33.43 -6.70 -11.24
C VAL A 440 -32.74 -8.06 -11.32
N ALA A 441 -32.37 -8.49 -12.53
CA ALA A 441 -31.66 -9.76 -12.71
C ALA A 441 -30.18 -9.58 -13.05
N LEU A 442 -29.39 -10.51 -12.54
CA LEU A 442 -27.95 -10.59 -12.73
C LEU A 442 -27.62 -11.77 -13.61
N LYS A 443 -26.86 -11.51 -14.68
CA LYS A 443 -26.36 -12.51 -15.63
C LYS A 443 -25.30 -13.39 -14.96
N VAL A 444 -25.05 -14.55 -15.55
CA VAL A 444 -23.90 -15.38 -15.17
C VAL A 444 -22.61 -14.68 -15.60
N LEU A 445 -21.69 -14.49 -14.65
CA LEU A 445 -20.34 -14.01 -14.92
C LEU A 445 -19.39 -15.18 -15.20
N SER A 446 -18.32 -14.93 -15.96
CA SER A 446 -17.23 -15.92 -16.09
C SER A 446 -16.48 -16.09 -14.77
N ALA A 447 -15.86 -17.26 -14.58
CA ALA A 447 -15.11 -17.59 -13.37
C ALA A 447 -14.02 -16.55 -13.05
N ASP A 448 -13.30 -16.06 -14.06
CA ASP A 448 -12.24 -15.06 -13.91
C ASP A 448 -12.75 -13.73 -13.33
N VAL A 449 -13.96 -13.32 -13.72
CA VAL A 449 -14.56 -12.06 -13.24
C VAL A 449 -15.05 -12.21 -11.81
N MET A 450 -15.63 -13.37 -11.48
CA MET A 450 -16.00 -13.68 -10.10
C MET A 450 -14.76 -13.74 -9.18
N ALA A 451 -13.65 -14.31 -9.67
CA ALA A 451 -12.39 -14.34 -8.95
C ALA A 451 -11.85 -12.92 -8.69
N ALA A 452 -11.92 -12.01 -9.68
CA ALA A 452 -11.52 -10.61 -9.53
C ALA A 452 -12.36 -9.85 -8.48
N ASN A 453 -13.65 -10.19 -8.31
CA ASN A 453 -14.50 -9.60 -7.26
C ASN A 453 -14.22 -10.17 -5.86
N THR A 454 -13.38 -11.20 -5.76
CA THR A 454 -12.98 -11.86 -4.51
C THR A 454 -11.50 -11.71 -4.17
N ASP A 455 -10.74 -10.99 -4.99
CA ASP A 455 -9.33 -10.73 -4.74
C ASP A 455 -9.15 -9.72 -3.58
N ASN A 456 -7.93 -9.66 -3.02
CA ASN A 456 -7.63 -8.77 -1.90
C ASN A 456 -7.95 -7.30 -2.23
N PHE A 457 -7.77 -6.89 -3.49
CA PHE A 457 -8.05 -5.52 -3.92
C PHE A 457 -9.55 -5.21 -3.86
N ALA A 458 -10.42 -6.10 -4.34
CA ALA A 458 -11.86 -5.93 -4.34
C ALA A 458 -12.46 -5.99 -2.94
N LEU A 459 -11.83 -6.75 -2.03
CA LEU A 459 -12.19 -6.80 -0.62
C LEU A 459 -11.86 -5.49 0.10
N ASP A 460 -10.68 -4.92 -0.17
CA ASP A 460 -10.23 -3.67 0.45
C ASP A 460 -10.89 -2.44 -0.19
N PHE A 461 -11.20 -2.52 -1.50
CA PHE A 461 -11.69 -1.40 -2.31
C PHE A 461 -12.95 -1.73 -3.13
N PRO A 462 -14.06 -2.13 -2.50
CA PRO A 462 -15.28 -2.57 -3.20
C PRO A 462 -15.91 -1.51 -4.10
N LEU A 463 -15.81 -0.22 -3.75
CA LEU A 463 -16.26 0.89 -4.61
C LEU A 463 -15.41 1.03 -5.88
N ALA A 464 -14.13 0.66 -5.82
CA ALA A 464 -13.27 0.66 -7.00
C ALA A 464 -13.51 -0.59 -7.86
N ALA A 465 -13.66 -1.76 -7.23
CA ALA A 465 -13.93 -3.02 -7.94
C ALA A 465 -15.28 -3.04 -8.66
N GLY A 466 -16.31 -2.40 -8.10
CA GLY A 466 -17.59 -2.22 -8.80
C GLY A 466 -17.47 -1.45 -10.12
N ARG A 467 -16.37 -0.69 -10.32
CA ARG A 467 -16.04 0.00 -11.58
C ARG A 467 -15.14 -0.80 -12.52
N PHE A 468 -14.91 -2.09 -12.30
CA PHE A 468 -14.26 -2.93 -13.30
C PHE A 468 -15.11 -3.07 -14.56
N GLU A 469 -14.48 -3.02 -15.73
CA GLU A 469 -15.17 -3.19 -17.04
C GLU A 469 -15.94 -4.51 -17.10
N ALA A 470 -15.37 -5.55 -16.51
CA ALA A 470 -15.98 -6.87 -16.47
C ALA A 470 -17.35 -6.90 -15.75
N ASN A 471 -17.58 -6.00 -14.80
CA ASN A 471 -18.84 -5.90 -14.07
C ASN A 471 -19.93 -5.09 -14.83
N MET A 472 -19.58 -4.38 -15.91
CA MET A 472 -20.49 -3.46 -16.60
C MET A 472 -21.67 -4.14 -17.33
N ASN A 473 -21.56 -5.44 -17.62
CA ASN A 473 -22.57 -6.19 -18.37
C ASN A 473 -23.36 -7.19 -17.51
N ILE A 474 -23.18 -7.17 -16.19
CA ILE A 474 -23.84 -8.13 -15.29
C ILE A 474 -25.35 -7.93 -15.21
N LEU A 475 -25.86 -6.71 -15.34
CA LEU A 475 -27.29 -6.44 -15.23
C LEU A 475 -28.01 -6.78 -16.53
N SER A 476 -29.09 -7.57 -16.44
CA SER A 476 -30.02 -7.77 -17.55
C SER A 476 -30.92 -6.54 -17.71
N SER A 477 -31.30 -6.22 -18.95
CA SER A 477 -32.25 -5.15 -19.27
C SER A 477 -33.70 -5.53 -18.94
N GLN A 478 -33.98 -6.75 -18.46
CA GLN A 478 -35.35 -7.15 -18.13
C GLN A 478 -35.94 -6.30 -17.00
N CYS A 479 -37.21 -5.91 -17.13
CA CYS A 479 -37.96 -5.16 -16.13
C CYS A 479 -39.35 -5.79 -15.96
N ILE A 480 -39.43 -6.83 -15.12
CA ILE A 480 -40.65 -7.61 -14.86
C ILE A 480 -40.80 -7.86 -13.36
N CYS A 481 -41.99 -8.30 -12.93
CA CYS A 481 -42.21 -8.61 -11.52
C CYS A 481 -41.37 -9.80 -11.05
N PHE A 482 -41.06 -9.80 -9.75
CA PHE A 482 -40.22 -10.81 -9.11
C PHE A 482 -40.72 -12.24 -9.34
N GLN A 483 -42.02 -12.48 -9.28
CA GLN A 483 -42.60 -13.82 -9.49
C GLN A 483 -42.49 -14.27 -10.95
N CYS A 484 -42.73 -13.38 -11.92
CA CYS A 484 -42.52 -13.69 -13.34
C CYS A 484 -41.05 -13.97 -13.65
N ALA A 485 -40.12 -13.24 -13.02
CA ALA A 485 -38.69 -13.47 -13.18
C ALA A 485 -38.22 -14.80 -12.58
N LEU A 486 -38.83 -15.24 -11.46
CA LEU A 486 -38.52 -16.52 -10.83
C LEU A 486 -39.13 -17.71 -11.60
N PHE A 487 -40.40 -17.63 -11.99
CA PHE A 487 -41.16 -18.76 -12.53
C PHE A 487 -41.17 -18.86 -14.06
N GLY A 488 -40.75 -17.82 -14.78
CA GLY A 488 -40.84 -17.78 -16.24
C GLY A 488 -39.98 -18.84 -16.91
N ARG A 489 -38.68 -18.60 -17.03
CA ARG A 489 -37.73 -19.58 -17.57
C ARG A 489 -36.59 -19.76 -16.57
N PRO A 490 -36.56 -20.85 -15.79
CA PRO A 490 -35.56 -21.05 -14.75
C PRO A 490 -34.14 -20.88 -15.28
N GLY A 491 -33.36 -19.97 -14.70
CA GLY A 491 -31.98 -19.68 -15.09
C GLY A 491 -31.81 -18.80 -16.33
N TYR A 492 -32.90 -18.29 -16.94
CA TYR A 492 -32.83 -17.45 -18.14
C TYR A 492 -33.69 -16.18 -18.01
N SER A 493 -33.23 -15.10 -18.64
CA SER A 493 -34.00 -13.86 -18.80
C SER A 493 -35.10 -14.02 -19.87
N ILE A 494 -36.02 -13.06 -19.91
CA ILE A 494 -37.02 -12.99 -21.00
C ILE A 494 -36.39 -12.83 -22.39
N TYR A 495 -35.13 -12.39 -22.44
CA TYR A 495 -34.34 -12.23 -23.66
C TYR A 495 -33.43 -13.45 -23.94
N GLY A 496 -33.51 -14.50 -23.13
CA GLY A 496 -32.70 -15.72 -23.29
C GLY A 496 -31.27 -15.62 -22.75
N GLU A 497 -30.97 -14.61 -21.93
CA GLU A 497 -29.66 -14.48 -21.27
C GLU A 497 -29.59 -15.39 -20.05
N GLU A 498 -28.46 -16.05 -19.78
CA GLU A 498 -28.31 -16.84 -18.56
C GLU A 498 -28.26 -15.95 -17.31
N ILE A 499 -29.16 -16.19 -16.37
CA ILE A 499 -29.30 -15.45 -15.11
C ILE A 499 -28.78 -16.30 -13.94
N SER A 500 -27.91 -15.71 -13.14
CA SER A 500 -27.41 -16.29 -11.89
C SER A 500 -28.33 -15.97 -10.70
N ALA A 501 -28.91 -14.77 -10.65
CA ALA A 501 -29.69 -14.28 -9.51
C ALA A 501 -30.78 -13.27 -9.90
N VAL A 502 -31.85 -13.22 -9.10
CA VAL A 502 -32.98 -12.27 -9.24
C VAL A 502 -33.18 -11.53 -7.92
N ILE A 503 -33.08 -10.19 -7.97
CA ILE A 503 -33.14 -9.29 -6.83
C ILE A 503 -34.49 -8.53 -6.87
N PRO A 504 -35.37 -8.67 -5.88
CA PRO A 504 -36.60 -7.90 -5.79
C PRO A 504 -36.32 -6.45 -5.38
N THR A 505 -37.13 -5.51 -5.85
CA THR A 505 -37.08 -4.09 -5.42
C THR A 505 -37.84 -3.88 -4.11
N LEU A 506 -37.40 -4.56 -3.05
CA LEU A 506 -37.93 -4.46 -1.69
C LEU A 506 -36.96 -3.73 -0.77
N GLU A 507 -37.46 -3.27 0.38
CA GLU A 507 -36.66 -2.57 1.38
C GLU A 507 -35.45 -3.41 1.85
N TYR A 508 -34.28 -2.80 1.87
CA TYR A 508 -32.99 -3.39 2.19
C TYR A 508 -32.75 -3.49 3.70
N THR A 509 -33.70 -4.09 4.41
CA THR A 509 -33.66 -4.30 5.85
C THR A 509 -34.06 -5.75 6.19
N GLY A 510 -33.84 -6.16 7.45
CA GLY A 510 -34.30 -7.46 7.97
C GLY A 510 -33.95 -8.67 7.09
N SER A 511 -34.96 -9.50 6.79
CA SER A 511 -34.82 -10.71 5.97
C SER A 511 -34.65 -10.43 4.48
N ASN A 512 -35.18 -9.31 3.98
CA ASN A 512 -35.02 -8.87 2.60
C ASN A 512 -33.56 -8.57 2.28
N LYS A 513 -32.86 -7.86 3.17
CA LYS A 513 -31.41 -7.64 3.06
C LYS A 513 -30.63 -8.96 2.99
N LEU A 514 -30.99 -9.94 3.81
CA LEU A 514 -30.31 -11.24 3.81
C LEU A 514 -30.46 -11.96 2.47
N TYR A 515 -31.67 -11.99 1.91
CA TYR A 515 -31.93 -12.56 0.58
C TYR A 515 -31.12 -11.84 -0.49
N ILE A 516 -31.17 -10.50 -0.52
CA ILE A 516 -30.46 -9.70 -1.53
C ILE A 516 -28.96 -9.98 -1.46
N HIS A 517 -28.36 -10.02 -0.28
CA HIS A 517 -26.94 -10.38 -0.12
C HIS A 517 -26.64 -11.78 -0.63
N GLN A 518 -27.48 -12.78 -0.36
CA GLN A 518 -27.29 -14.15 -0.85
C GLN A 518 -27.31 -14.22 -2.37
N GLN A 519 -28.25 -13.52 -3.00
CA GLN A 519 -28.32 -13.38 -4.46
C GLN A 519 -27.07 -12.71 -5.02
N LEU A 520 -26.58 -11.67 -4.35
CA LEU A 520 -25.35 -10.98 -4.74
C LEU A 520 -24.11 -11.88 -4.61
N TYR A 521 -23.96 -12.63 -3.52
CA TYR A 521 -22.82 -13.57 -3.39
C TYR A 521 -22.83 -14.62 -4.49
N LYS A 522 -24.00 -15.16 -4.83
CA LYS A 522 -24.16 -16.13 -5.92
C LYS A 522 -23.74 -15.53 -7.27
N ALA A 523 -24.18 -14.31 -7.56
CA ALA A 523 -23.97 -13.67 -8.85
C ALA A 523 -22.55 -13.09 -9.03
N LEU A 524 -21.97 -12.53 -7.97
CA LEU A 524 -20.75 -11.73 -8.05
C LEU A 524 -19.50 -12.49 -7.60
N ASN A 525 -19.63 -13.43 -6.67
CA ASN A 525 -18.50 -14.06 -5.96
C ASN A 525 -18.56 -15.60 -5.96
N ALA A 526 -19.26 -16.22 -6.91
CA ALA A 526 -19.43 -17.68 -6.98
C ALA A 526 -19.97 -18.32 -5.69
N GLY A 527 -20.72 -17.56 -4.87
CA GLY A 527 -21.25 -18.01 -3.58
C GLY A 527 -20.32 -17.78 -2.38
N LEU A 528 -19.13 -17.20 -2.57
CA LEU A 528 -18.22 -16.87 -1.46
C LEU A 528 -18.76 -15.68 -0.66
N LYS A 529 -19.03 -15.89 0.63
CA LYS A 529 -19.41 -14.82 1.57
C LYS A 529 -18.19 -13.99 1.95
N THR A 530 -17.85 -13.04 1.10
CA THR A 530 -16.95 -11.93 1.45
C THR A 530 -17.69 -10.97 2.39
N GLY A 531 -17.02 -10.22 3.25
CA GLY A 531 -17.67 -9.46 4.33
C GLY A 531 -18.92 -8.66 3.91
N VAL A 532 -20.00 -8.76 4.70
CA VAL A 532 -21.35 -8.20 4.47
C VAL A 532 -21.38 -6.76 3.87
N PRO A 533 -20.60 -5.77 4.33
CA PRO A 533 -20.64 -4.41 3.76
C PRO A 533 -20.08 -4.28 2.33
N ALA A 534 -19.06 -5.06 1.97
CA ALA A 534 -18.34 -4.89 0.71
C ALA A 534 -19.22 -5.20 -0.51
N MET A 535 -20.07 -6.23 -0.39
CA MET A 535 -20.94 -6.67 -1.48
C MET A 535 -22.03 -5.63 -1.83
N GLY A 536 -22.60 -4.99 -0.81
CA GLY A 536 -23.59 -3.92 -1.02
C GLY A 536 -22.96 -2.69 -1.70
N GLN A 537 -21.72 -2.33 -1.33
CA GLN A 537 -20.97 -1.24 -1.96
C GLN A 537 -20.61 -1.54 -3.42
N LEU A 538 -20.14 -2.77 -3.67
CA LEU A 538 -19.80 -3.24 -5.01
C LEU A 538 -21.03 -3.22 -5.92
N PHE A 539 -22.16 -3.77 -5.45
CA PHE A 539 -23.40 -3.79 -6.23
C PHE A 539 -24.01 -2.40 -6.44
N ALA A 540 -24.01 -1.53 -5.41
CA ALA A 540 -24.44 -0.14 -5.56
C ALA A 540 -23.63 0.60 -6.63
N THR A 541 -22.31 0.36 -6.68
CA THR A 541 -21.43 0.94 -7.70
C THR A 541 -21.76 0.43 -9.11
N ILE A 542 -22.07 -0.86 -9.26
CA ILE A 542 -22.48 -1.45 -10.54
C ILE A 542 -23.80 -0.85 -11.03
N LEU A 543 -24.79 -0.72 -10.15
CA LEU A 543 -26.08 -0.08 -10.46
C LEU A 543 -25.89 1.36 -10.91
N ASP A 544 -25.14 2.14 -10.13
CA ASP A 544 -24.86 3.54 -10.42
C ASP A 544 -24.14 3.72 -11.77
N ARG A 545 -23.14 2.88 -12.05
CA ARG A 545 -22.44 2.88 -13.33
C ARG A 545 -23.37 2.54 -14.50
N THR A 546 -24.23 1.54 -14.33
CA THR A 546 -25.18 1.09 -15.36
C THR A 546 -26.16 2.21 -15.73
N LEU A 547 -26.71 2.90 -14.72
CA LEU A 547 -27.60 4.04 -14.90
C LEU A 547 -26.98 5.22 -15.68
N ARG A 548 -25.66 5.34 -15.70
CA ARG A 548 -24.93 6.40 -16.44
C ARG A 548 -24.45 6.01 -17.83
N LYS A 549 -24.15 4.73 -18.04
CA LYS A 549 -23.38 4.27 -19.22
C LYS A 549 -24.22 3.44 -20.18
N LYS A 550 -25.38 2.92 -19.75
CA LYS A 550 -26.25 2.10 -20.60
C LYS A 550 -27.46 2.90 -21.05
N GLU A 551 -27.61 3.07 -22.36
CA GLU A 551 -28.77 3.74 -22.99
C GLU A 551 -30.09 3.11 -22.53
N TRP A 552 -30.15 1.77 -22.46
CA TRP A 552 -31.33 1.04 -22.01
C TRP A 552 -31.68 1.30 -20.53
N ALA A 553 -30.73 1.73 -19.71
CA ALA A 553 -30.96 2.14 -18.32
C ALA A 553 -31.27 3.65 -18.18
N GLY A 554 -31.37 4.36 -19.31
CA GLY A 554 -31.69 5.79 -19.37
C GLY A 554 -30.49 6.71 -19.21
N ALA A 555 -29.29 6.31 -19.64
CA ALA A 555 -28.08 7.14 -19.59
C ALA A 555 -28.20 8.48 -20.35
N ASP A 556 -28.93 8.51 -21.47
CA ASP A 556 -29.03 9.68 -22.35
C ASP A 556 -30.03 10.74 -21.86
N ALA A 557 -30.81 10.44 -20.81
CA ALA A 557 -31.86 11.31 -20.31
C ALA A 557 -31.33 12.56 -19.57
N ASP A 558 -30.04 12.59 -19.23
CA ASP A 558 -29.39 13.73 -18.59
C ASP A 558 -28.90 14.79 -19.62
N ALA A 559 -29.07 14.55 -20.94
CA ALA A 559 -28.58 15.42 -22.02
C ALA A 559 -29.69 16.33 -22.60
N GLU A 560 -29.91 17.49 -21.96
CA GLU A 560 -30.60 18.70 -22.48
C GLU A 560 -32.06 18.59 -22.99
N HIS A 561 -32.60 17.39 -23.20
CA HIS A 561 -33.98 17.14 -23.63
C HIS A 561 -34.64 16.27 -22.57
N GLY A 562 -35.49 16.88 -21.74
CA GLY A 562 -36.02 16.27 -20.51
C GLY A 562 -36.72 14.90 -20.68
N ASP A 563 -37.13 14.36 -19.53
CA ASP A 563 -37.79 13.05 -19.27
C ASP A 563 -38.97 12.70 -20.22
N GLU A 564 -39.45 13.63 -21.05
CA GLU A 564 -40.52 13.46 -22.04
C GLU A 564 -40.16 12.53 -23.21
N THR A 565 -38.86 12.31 -23.51
CA THR A 565 -38.42 11.43 -24.62
C THR A 565 -38.19 9.97 -24.23
N LEU A 566 -38.20 9.64 -22.93
CA LEU A 566 -38.04 8.27 -22.45
C LEU A 566 -39.32 7.46 -22.66
N ASP A 567 -39.19 6.34 -23.36
CA ASP A 567 -40.23 5.31 -23.42
C ASP A 567 -40.62 4.83 -22.00
N ALA A 568 -41.90 4.47 -21.80
CA ALA A 568 -42.48 4.13 -20.50
C ALA A 568 -41.72 2.99 -19.81
N GLU A 569 -41.28 1.98 -20.58
CA GLU A 569 -40.49 0.86 -20.05
C GLU A 569 -39.12 1.33 -19.53
N ARG A 570 -38.45 2.23 -20.26
CA ARG A 570 -37.14 2.77 -19.85
C ARG A 570 -37.28 3.61 -18.57
N ARG A 571 -38.35 4.40 -18.45
CA ARG A 571 -38.64 5.20 -17.25
C ARG A 571 -38.89 4.30 -16.03
N GLN A 572 -39.70 3.25 -16.18
CA GLN A 572 -39.94 2.29 -15.11
C GLN A 572 -38.65 1.59 -14.68
N ARG A 573 -37.82 1.15 -15.63
CA ARG A 573 -36.54 0.49 -15.36
C ARG A 573 -35.56 1.40 -14.62
N ARG A 574 -35.40 2.66 -15.09
CA ARG A 574 -34.56 3.67 -14.42
C ARG A 574 -35.09 3.96 -13.01
N GLY A 575 -36.41 4.09 -12.84
CA GLY A 575 -37.05 4.29 -11.54
C GLY A 575 -36.80 3.15 -10.56
N ALA A 576 -36.98 1.91 -11.00
CA ALA A 576 -36.73 0.71 -10.20
C ALA A 576 -35.26 0.59 -9.76
N MET A 577 -34.31 0.79 -10.69
CA MET A 577 -32.87 0.72 -10.40
C MET A 577 -32.39 1.87 -9.51
N THR A 578 -32.88 3.09 -9.74
CA THR A 578 -32.56 4.26 -8.91
C THR A 578 -33.12 4.11 -7.50
N TRP A 579 -34.35 3.60 -7.37
CA TRP A 579 -34.95 3.30 -6.08
C TRP A 579 -34.14 2.24 -5.33
N LEU A 580 -33.78 1.14 -5.99
CA LEU A 580 -32.99 0.07 -5.38
C LEU A 580 -31.59 0.57 -4.95
N LEU A 581 -30.93 1.36 -5.79
CA LEU A 581 -29.65 1.99 -5.47
C LEU A 581 -29.77 2.85 -4.21
N ASN A 582 -30.72 3.79 -4.19
CA ASN A 582 -30.94 4.70 -3.06
C ASN A 582 -31.27 3.93 -1.77
N ASN A 583 -32.10 2.89 -1.89
CA ASN A 583 -32.49 2.06 -0.76
C ASN A 583 -31.28 1.27 -0.20
N ILE A 584 -30.44 0.71 -1.05
CA ILE A 584 -29.20 0.04 -0.65
C ILE A 584 -28.27 1.03 0.06
N ILE A 585 -27.92 2.16 -0.56
CA ILE A 585 -26.94 3.11 0.03
C ILE A 585 -27.45 3.74 1.33
N THR A 586 -28.76 3.87 1.52
CA THR A 586 -29.36 4.42 2.76
C THR A 586 -29.31 3.42 3.92
N HIS A 587 -29.60 2.14 3.65
CA HIS A 587 -29.69 1.08 4.68
C HIS A 587 -28.44 0.17 4.76
N LEU A 588 -27.44 0.44 3.94
CA LEU A 588 -26.16 -0.24 4.01
C LEU A 588 -25.51 0.04 5.38
N ARG A 589 -25.05 -1.02 6.04
CA ARG A 589 -24.30 -0.92 7.29
C ARG A 589 -22.83 -1.14 7.00
N VAL A 590 -21.99 -0.23 7.44
CA VAL A 590 -20.53 -0.25 7.26
C VAL A 590 -19.85 0.09 8.58
N ARG A 591 -18.52 -0.02 8.61
CA ARG A 591 -17.72 0.47 9.72
C ARG A 591 -17.61 1.99 9.61
N GLU A 592 -17.82 2.70 10.72
CA GLU A 592 -17.81 4.17 10.76
C GLU A 592 -16.54 4.76 10.16
N THR A 593 -15.39 4.19 10.49
CA THR A 593 -14.08 4.64 10.02
C THR A 593 -13.61 3.93 8.74
N PHE A 594 -14.46 3.09 8.13
CA PHE A 594 -14.10 2.14 7.06
C PHE A 594 -12.92 1.20 7.39
N ASN A 595 -12.40 1.27 8.62
CA ASN A 595 -11.39 0.40 9.17
C ASN A 595 -12.07 -0.74 9.93
N GLU A 596 -11.37 -1.85 10.06
CA GLU A 596 -11.83 -3.08 10.69
C GLU A 596 -12.31 -2.88 12.14
N LEU A 597 -11.70 -1.92 12.83
CA LEU A 597 -11.92 -1.59 14.24
C LEU A 597 -13.07 -0.60 14.47
N GLY A 598 -13.64 0.01 13.42
CA GLY A 598 -14.72 1.01 13.56
C GLY A 598 -16.04 0.42 14.08
N GLN A 599 -16.90 1.23 14.68
CA GLN A 599 -18.24 0.77 15.07
C GLN A 599 -19.14 0.55 13.84
N TRP A 600 -20.09 -0.39 13.91
CA TRP A 600 -21.04 -0.61 12.82
C TRP A 600 -22.10 0.48 12.78
N THR A 601 -22.08 1.28 11.74
CA THR A 601 -23.03 2.38 11.52
C THR A 601 -23.69 2.28 10.14
N THR A 602 -24.57 3.23 9.82
CA THR A 602 -25.16 3.38 8.48
C THR A 602 -24.16 4.06 7.54
N TYR A 603 -24.22 3.74 6.25
CA TYR A 603 -23.32 4.31 5.25
C TYR A 603 -23.35 5.85 5.20
N PRO A 604 -24.50 6.55 5.31
CA PRO A 604 -24.51 8.01 5.41
C PRO A 604 -23.71 8.54 6.62
N LEU A 605 -23.81 7.91 7.80
CA LEU A 605 -23.06 8.35 8.97
C LEU A 605 -21.56 8.10 8.82
N ALA A 606 -21.16 7.00 8.19
CA ALA A 606 -19.76 6.74 7.87
C ALA A 606 -19.21 7.76 6.85
N LEU A 607 -20.01 8.21 5.88
CA LEU A 607 -19.62 9.29 4.98
C LEU A 607 -19.43 10.61 5.74
N THR A 608 -20.26 10.91 6.76
CA THR A 608 -20.04 12.08 7.62
C THR A 608 -18.68 12.01 8.32
N TRP A 609 -18.29 10.83 8.81
CA TRP A 609 -16.95 10.61 9.35
C TRP A 609 -15.86 10.87 8.30
N VAL A 610 -16.03 10.43 7.04
CA VAL A 610 -15.06 10.70 5.97
C VAL A 610 -14.87 12.21 5.74
N ALA A 611 -15.95 12.99 5.76
CA ALA A 611 -15.84 14.45 5.64
C ALA A 611 -15.05 15.06 6.82
N GLN A 612 -15.31 14.59 8.04
CA GLN A 612 -14.61 15.05 9.25
C GLN A 612 -13.13 14.64 9.25
N ASP A 613 -12.83 13.41 8.86
CA ASP A 613 -11.46 12.90 8.74
C ASP A 613 -10.68 13.69 7.69
N PHE A 614 -11.29 13.97 6.54
CA PHE A 614 -10.69 14.83 5.52
C PHE A 614 -10.43 16.25 6.03
N GLN A 615 -11.38 16.86 6.74
CA GLN A 615 -11.18 18.19 7.31
C GLN A 615 -10.07 18.24 8.37
N ARG A 616 -9.87 17.15 9.12
CA ARG A 616 -8.83 17.05 10.16
C ARG A 616 -7.45 16.70 9.59
N GLU A 617 -7.39 15.72 8.69
CA GLU A 617 -6.14 15.10 8.24
C GLU A 617 -5.72 15.54 6.83
N GLY A 618 -6.61 16.14 6.03
CA GLY A 618 -6.32 16.61 4.68
C GLY A 618 -5.75 15.50 3.79
N LEU A 619 -4.50 15.67 3.33
CA LEU A 619 -3.78 14.71 2.48
C LEU A 619 -3.55 13.33 3.10
N THR A 620 -3.52 13.24 4.44
CA THR A 620 -3.31 11.95 5.14
C THR A 620 -4.62 11.25 5.49
N SER A 621 -5.76 11.86 5.17
CA SER A 621 -7.08 11.27 5.41
C SER A 621 -7.28 9.95 4.65
N TRP A 622 -8.21 9.14 5.16
CA TRP A 622 -8.50 7.83 4.61
C TRP A 622 -8.97 7.90 3.14
N CYS A 623 -9.86 8.84 2.82
CA CYS A 623 -10.44 8.93 1.47
C CYS A 623 -9.41 9.30 0.41
N ILE A 624 -8.40 10.10 0.75
CA ILE A 624 -7.34 10.49 -0.17
C ILE A 624 -6.42 9.31 -0.52
N ASN A 625 -6.31 8.32 0.35
CA ASN A 625 -5.57 7.09 0.09
C ASN A 625 -6.39 6.04 -0.69
N TYR A 626 -7.70 6.22 -0.82
CA TYR A 626 -8.59 5.30 -1.54
C TYR A 626 -8.34 5.33 -3.06
N PRO A 627 -8.39 4.22 -3.81
CA PRO A 627 -8.20 4.21 -5.26
C PRO A 627 -9.13 5.18 -6.00
N VAL A 628 -8.62 5.86 -7.03
CA VAL A 628 -9.31 6.95 -7.73
C VAL A 628 -10.73 6.57 -8.17
N ALA A 629 -10.88 5.42 -8.82
CA ALA A 629 -12.16 4.96 -9.33
C ALA A 629 -13.23 4.92 -8.22
N GLY A 630 -12.90 4.35 -7.06
CA GLY A 630 -13.81 4.26 -5.93
C GLY A 630 -13.90 5.53 -5.10
N PHE A 631 -12.86 6.36 -5.07
CA PHE A 631 -12.92 7.72 -4.49
C PHE A 631 -13.96 8.58 -5.21
N MET A 632 -13.98 8.56 -6.54
CA MET A 632 -14.98 9.28 -7.33
C MET A 632 -16.39 8.75 -7.08
N GLN A 633 -16.53 7.44 -6.87
CA GLN A 633 -17.80 6.83 -6.49
C GLN A 633 -18.27 7.27 -5.10
N LEU A 634 -17.33 7.34 -4.14
CA LEU A 634 -17.57 7.81 -2.79
C LEU A 634 -18.08 9.26 -2.79
N LEU A 635 -17.42 10.16 -3.53
CA LEU A 635 -17.86 11.55 -3.68
C LEU A 635 -19.27 11.64 -4.26
N ARG A 636 -19.58 10.81 -5.26
CA ARG A 636 -20.90 10.80 -5.89
C ARG A 636 -21.98 10.35 -4.91
N PHE A 637 -21.76 9.25 -4.18
CA PHE A 637 -22.72 8.79 -3.18
C PHE A 637 -22.89 9.79 -2.03
N GLY A 638 -21.82 10.45 -1.60
CA GLY A 638 -21.93 11.53 -0.61
C GLY A 638 -22.72 12.73 -1.11
N LYS A 639 -22.62 13.08 -2.41
CA LYS A 639 -23.48 14.10 -3.03
C LYS A 639 -24.94 13.65 -3.10
N THR A 640 -25.21 12.43 -3.58
CA THR A 640 -26.58 11.87 -3.69
C THR A 640 -27.28 11.79 -2.33
N LEU A 641 -26.54 11.49 -1.26
CA LEU A 641 -27.06 11.43 0.10
C LEU A 641 -27.08 12.78 0.82
N ASN A 642 -26.71 13.89 0.15
CA ASN A 642 -26.56 15.23 0.73
C ASN A 642 -25.65 15.28 1.96
N VAL A 643 -24.64 14.40 2.02
CA VAL A 643 -23.62 14.37 3.10
C VAL A 643 -22.45 15.29 2.76
N PHE A 644 -22.07 15.38 1.49
CA PHE A 644 -20.99 16.25 1.03
C PHE A 644 -21.54 17.49 0.32
N SER A 645 -21.06 18.66 0.71
CA SER A 645 -21.30 19.91 -0.03
C SER A 645 -20.41 19.98 -1.28
N ASP A 646 -20.80 20.80 -2.25
CA ASP A 646 -20.00 21.01 -3.47
C ASP A 646 -18.59 21.55 -3.14
N GLU A 647 -18.47 22.41 -2.12
CA GLU A 647 -17.17 22.90 -1.63
C GLU A 647 -16.26 21.77 -1.14
N ILE A 648 -16.77 20.88 -0.27
CA ILE A 648 -15.99 19.75 0.27
C ILE A 648 -15.59 18.80 -0.86
N ILE A 649 -16.48 18.57 -1.84
CA ILE A 649 -16.18 17.72 -3.00
C ILE A 649 -15.02 18.31 -3.81
N THR A 650 -15.04 19.61 -4.08
CA THR A 650 -13.97 20.30 -4.82
C THR A 650 -12.65 20.24 -4.05
N ASP A 651 -12.67 20.48 -2.74
CA ASP A 651 -11.47 20.37 -1.89
C ASP A 651 -10.88 18.96 -1.87
N MET A 652 -11.73 17.94 -1.68
CA MET A 652 -11.33 16.53 -1.69
C MET A 652 -10.73 16.14 -3.06
N LYS A 653 -11.34 16.57 -4.18
CA LYS A 653 -10.82 16.32 -5.53
C LYS A 653 -9.46 16.95 -5.75
N ASN A 654 -9.30 18.23 -5.41
CA ASN A 654 -8.03 18.94 -5.57
C ASN A 654 -6.91 18.31 -4.73
N THR A 655 -7.23 17.94 -3.48
CA THR A 655 -6.29 17.24 -2.59
C THR A 655 -5.92 15.86 -3.14
N LYS A 656 -6.91 15.11 -3.63
CA LYS A 656 -6.70 13.79 -4.23
C LYS A 656 -5.85 13.87 -5.49
N LEU A 657 -5.99 14.93 -6.29
CA LEU A 657 -5.16 15.16 -7.46
C LEU A 657 -3.69 15.32 -7.08
N LEU A 658 -3.37 16.15 -6.09
CA LEU A 658 -1.99 16.31 -5.61
C LEU A 658 -1.39 14.97 -5.15
N HIS A 659 -2.16 14.21 -4.37
CA HIS A 659 -1.76 12.88 -3.93
C HIS A 659 -1.54 11.91 -5.10
N SER A 660 -2.45 11.91 -6.08
CA SER A 660 -2.40 10.99 -7.24
C SER A 660 -1.28 11.33 -8.20
N PHE A 661 -0.96 12.63 -8.37
CA PHE A 661 0.20 13.10 -9.13
C PHE A 661 1.50 12.57 -8.52
N VAL A 662 1.69 12.77 -7.21
CA VAL A 662 2.85 12.26 -6.46
C VAL A 662 2.93 10.74 -6.54
N SER A 663 1.81 10.04 -6.30
CA SER A 663 1.76 8.57 -6.36
C SER A 663 2.11 8.02 -7.74
N THR A 664 1.62 8.68 -8.80
CA THR A 664 1.93 8.32 -10.20
C THR A 664 3.42 8.50 -10.50
N PHE A 665 4.00 9.63 -10.07
CA PHE A 665 5.43 9.86 -10.20
C PHE A 665 6.26 8.79 -9.47
N LEU A 666 5.95 8.52 -8.19
CA LEU A 666 6.69 7.55 -7.37
C LEU A 666 6.58 6.12 -7.91
N SER A 667 5.43 5.76 -8.49
CA SER A 667 5.24 4.47 -9.18
C SER A 667 6.09 4.38 -10.46
N ARG A 668 6.12 5.43 -11.29
CA ARG A 668 6.98 5.50 -12.47
C ARG A 668 8.47 5.49 -12.10
N LEU A 669 8.85 6.16 -11.00
CA LEU A 669 10.20 6.13 -10.45
C LEU A 669 10.61 4.71 -10.07
N TYR A 670 9.75 3.97 -9.37
CA TYR A 670 9.98 2.57 -9.03
C TYR A 670 10.18 1.69 -10.27
N LYS A 671 9.28 1.80 -11.27
CA LYS A 671 9.37 1.04 -12.54
C LYS A 671 10.63 1.32 -13.35
N ASN A 672 11.23 2.49 -13.16
CA ASN A 672 12.41 2.95 -13.90
C ASN A 672 13.68 3.05 -13.03
N MET A 673 13.70 2.44 -11.83
CA MET A 673 14.92 2.40 -11.01
C MET A 673 16.06 1.74 -11.79
N GLY A 674 17.22 2.42 -11.84
CA GLY A 674 18.40 1.97 -12.57
C GLY A 674 18.40 2.24 -14.08
N LYS A 675 17.37 2.90 -14.63
CA LYS A 675 17.29 3.32 -16.04
C LYS A 675 17.57 4.83 -16.19
N SER A 676 17.73 5.28 -17.44
CA SER A 676 17.79 6.72 -17.78
C SER A 676 16.53 7.44 -17.28
N ARG A 677 16.69 8.71 -16.89
CA ARG A 677 15.58 9.56 -16.40
C ARG A 677 14.77 10.21 -17.52
N ASP A 678 14.95 9.82 -18.77
CA ASP A 678 14.24 10.41 -19.93
C ASP A 678 12.71 10.38 -19.76
N TRP A 679 12.17 9.43 -18.99
CA TRP A 679 10.75 9.36 -18.65
C TRP A 679 10.22 10.55 -17.83
N THR A 680 11.09 11.38 -17.22
CA THR A 680 10.69 12.60 -16.50
C THR A 680 10.47 13.79 -17.40
N LYS A 681 10.77 13.69 -18.71
CA LYS A 681 10.58 14.80 -19.66
C LYS A 681 9.17 15.39 -19.65
N PRO A 682 8.07 14.61 -19.70
CA PRO A 682 6.72 15.18 -19.60
C PRO A 682 6.48 15.94 -18.29
N VAL A 683 7.16 15.58 -17.19
CA VAL A 683 7.05 16.28 -15.91
C VAL A 683 7.81 17.60 -15.95
N LEU A 684 8.99 17.64 -16.60
CA LEU A 684 9.72 18.88 -16.82
C LEU A 684 8.96 19.83 -17.77
N GLU A 685 8.22 19.30 -18.74
CA GLU A 685 7.36 20.08 -19.63
C GLU A 685 6.17 20.72 -18.91
N LEU A 686 5.82 20.27 -17.69
CA LEU A 686 4.88 20.99 -16.82
C LEU A 686 5.52 22.24 -16.19
N LEU A 687 6.85 22.30 -16.15
CA LEU A 687 7.61 23.36 -15.49
C LEU A 687 8.13 24.41 -16.48
N TYR A 688 8.68 23.96 -17.62
CA TYR A 688 9.46 24.82 -18.51
C TYR A 688 8.96 24.80 -19.96
N VAL A 689 9.17 25.91 -20.66
CA VAL A 689 8.65 26.12 -22.03
C VAL A 689 9.52 25.46 -23.09
N GLU A 690 10.84 25.60 -22.97
CA GLU A 690 11.84 25.20 -23.96
C GLU A 690 13.00 24.40 -23.33
N PHE A 691 13.70 23.62 -24.17
CA PHE A 691 14.74 22.70 -23.73
C PHE A 691 15.94 22.73 -24.67
N ASN A 692 17.16 22.79 -24.09
CA ASN A 692 18.41 22.61 -24.83
C ASN A 692 18.69 21.12 -25.09
N ASP A 693 18.26 20.24 -24.18
CA ASP A 693 18.24 18.78 -24.35
C ASP A 693 17.08 18.17 -23.58
N ASP A 694 16.78 16.87 -23.75
CA ASP A 694 15.55 16.23 -23.24
C ASP A 694 15.30 16.43 -21.73
N LEU A 695 16.36 16.64 -20.93
CA LEU A 695 16.29 16.89 -19.48
C LEU A 695 16.92 18.23 -19.05
N ILE A 696 17.29 19.09 -20.01
CA ILE A 696 18.00 20.34 -19.75
C ILE A 696 17.14 21.50 -20.25
N PRO A 697 16.40 22.19 -19.35
CA PRO A 697 15.57 23.31 -19.73
C PRO A 697 16.40 24.48 -20.27
N LYS A 698 15.81 25.30 -21.11
CA LYS A 698 16.43 26.50 -21.65
C LYS A 698 15.92 27.71 -20.87
N ASP A 699 16.81 28.65 -20.59
CA ASP A 699 16.51 29.91 -19.92
C ASP A 699 16.49 31.07 -20.93
N PRO A 700 15.33 31.37 -21.56
CA PRO A 700 15.13 32.58 -22.37
C PRO A 700 15.11 33.89 -21.58
N VAL A 701 15.39 33.86 -20.26
CA VAL A 701 15.45 34.95 -19.27
C VAL A 701 14.22 34.97 -18.35
N GLY A 702 14.44 34.58 -17.09
CA GLY A 702 13.52 34.79 -15.98
C GLY A 702 12.20 34.04 -16.13
N ASP A 703 11.08 34.69 -15.81
CA ASP A 703 9.75 34.04 -15.78
C ASP A 703 9.28 33.52 -17.15
N THR A 704 9.89 33.95 -18.26
CA THR A 704 9.60 33.42 -19.60
C THR A 704 10.03 31.96 -19.76
N SER A 705 10.91 31.48 -18.89
CA SER A 705 11.36 30.10 -18.82
C SER A 705 10.29 29.17 -18.23
N ILE A 706 9.39 29.70 -17.40
CA ILE A 706 8.32 28.94 -16.71
C ILE A 706 7.11 28.75 -17.62
N LEU A 707 6.53 27.56 -17.60
CA LEU A 707 5.27 27.29 -18.28
C LEU A 707 4.10 27.99 -17.58
N ASN A 708 3.58 29.07 -18.18
CA ASN A 708 2.38 29.78 -17.69
C ASN A 708 1.11 29.51 -18.53
N SER A 709 1.22 28.72 -19.61
CA SER A 709 0.08 28.43 -20.50
C SER A 709 -0.81 27.33 -19.91
N VAL A 710 -1.99 27.72 -19.41
CA VAL A 710 -3.00 26.82 -18.83
C VAL A 710 -3.39 25.67 -19.78
N PRO A 711 -3.68 25.90 -21.09
CA PRO A 711 -4.03 24.81 -22.01
C PRO A 711 -2.89 23.81 -22.20
N ARG A 712 -1.64 24.30 -22.35
CA ARG A 712 -0.46 23.44 -22.52
C ARG A 712 -0.21 22.61 -21.26
N PHE A 713 -0.25 23.25 -20.09
CA PHE A 713 -0.14 22.57 -18.79
C PHE A 713 -1.18 21.47 -18.63
N ARG A 714 -2.45 21.76 -18.92
CA ARG A 714 -3.54 20.78 -18.81
C ARG A 714 -3.32 19.58 -19.72
N ASN A 715 -2.93 19.80 -20.98
CA ASN A 715 -2.69 18.72 -21.94
C ASN A 715 -1.52 17.83 -21.48
N THR A 716 -0.40 18.41 -21.09
CA THR A 716 0.76 17.66 -20.57
C THR A 716 0.40 16.90 -19.29
N LEU A 717 -0.41 17.48 -18.40
CA LEU A 717 -0.85 16.81 -17.18
C LEU A 717 -1.74 15.59 -17.49
N MET A 718 -2.67 15.72 -18.44
CA MET A 718 -3.52 14.61 -18.89
C MET A 718 -2.72 13.47 -19.53
N GLU A 719 -1.68 13.80 -20.31
CA GLU A 719 -0.77 12.79 -20.87
C GLU A 719 0.06 12.08 -19.78
N PHE A 720 0.42 12.79 -18.71
CA PHE A 720 1.13 12.20 -17.58
C PHE A 720 0.22 11.36 -16.66
N MET A 721 -1.06 11.74 -16.54
CA MET A 721 -2.08 11.05 -15.73
C MET A 721 -3.27 10.56 -16.60
N PRO A 722 -3.04 9.62 -17.53
CA PRO A 722 -4.10 9.11 -18.40
C PRO A 722 -5.01 8.16 -17.60
N GLY A 723 -6.24 8.59 -17.28
CA GLY A 723 -7.24 7.68 -16.72
C GLY A 723 -8.11 8.21 -15.59
N ASP A 724 -8.02 9.50 -15.24
CA ASP A 724 -8.77 10.02 -14.11
C ASP A 724 -9.91 10.97 -14.52
N ASP A 725 -11.14 10.61 -14.13
CA ASP A 725 -12.35 11.48 -14.15
C ASP A 725 -12.15 12.82 -13.39
N PHE A 726 -10.97 13.08 -12.80
CA PHE A 726 -10.65 14.31 -12.06
C PHE A 726 -10.59 15.54 -12.96
N LEU A 727 -9.99 15.38 -14.14
CA LEU A 727 -9.71 16.50 -15.06
C LEU A 727 -10.90 16.78 -16.01
N ASP A 728 -11.90 15.91 -15.99
CA ASP A 728 -13.16 16.07 -16.69
C ASP A 728 -13.99 17.17 -15.99
N ASN A 729 -14.35 18.20 -16.74
CA ASN A 729 -15.09 19.39 -16.27
C ASN A 729 -14.30 20.37 -15.37
N TRP A 730 -12.96 20.31 -15.36
CA TRP A 730 -12.15 21.36 -14.74
C TRP A 730 -12.41 22.73 -15.39
N THR A 731 -12.75 23.70 -14.55
CA THR A 731 -12.85 25.11 -14.94
C THR A 731 -11.45 25.70 -15.09
N GLU A 732 -11.31 26.75 -15.90
CA GLU A 732 -10.03 27.44 -16.10
C GLU A 732 -9.49 28.04 -14.78
N GLU A 733 -10.38 28.48 -13.90
CA GLU A 733 -10.06 28.99 -12.57
C GLU A 733 -9.44 27.91 -11.67
N GLU A 734 -10.00 26.70 -11.66
CA GLU A 734 -9.45 25.57 -10.91
C GLU A 734 -8.05 25.18 -11.41
N VAL A 735 -7.85 25.14 -12.74
CA VAL A 735 -6.53 24.82 -13.31
C VAL A 735 -5.52 25.90 -12.93
N THR A 736 -5.89 27.17 -13.00
CA THR A 736 -5.04 28.31 -12.62
C THR A 736 -4.63 28.23 -11.16
N LYS A 737 -5.54 27.82 -10.27
CA LYS A 737 -5.26 27.62 -8.84
C LYS A 737 -4.35 26.43 -8.56
N MET A 738 -4.48 25.34 -9.32
CA MET A 738 -3.75 24.09 -9.09
C MET A 738 -2.39 24.04 -9.78
N MET A 739 -2.21 24.77 -10.88
CA MET A 739 -0.99 24.77 -11.69
C MET A 739 0.28 25.09 -10.87
N PRO A 740 0.36 26.21 -10.12
CA PRO A 740 1.55 26.52 -9.30
C PRO A 740 1.90 25.42 -8.29
N ARG A 741 0.88 24.74 -7.75
CA ARG A 741 1.06 23.67 -6.75
C ARG A 741 1.73 22.45 -7.35
N ILE A 742 1.17 22.01 -8.48
CA ILE A 742 1.66 20.85 -9.21
C ILE A 742 3.07 21.14 -9.73
N GLN A 743 3.34 22.36 -10.20
CA GLN A 743 4.68 22.75 -10.67
C GLN A 743 5.74 22.68 -9.57
N ILE A 744 5.49 23.24 -8.39
CA ILE A 744 6.45 23.15 -7.27
C ILE A 744 6.64 21.70 -6.83
N LEU A 745 5.56 20.90 -6.73
CA LEU A 745 5.67 19.47 -6.42
C LEU A 745 6.47 18.71 -7.47
N ALA A 746 6.22 18.98 -8.76
CA ALA A 746 6.91 18.37 -9.88
C ALA A 746 8.40 18.70 -9.85
N PHE A 747 8.76 19.96 -9.56
CA PHE A 747 10.15 20.37 -9.38
C PHE A 747 10.82 19.56 -8.27
N TRP A 748 10.21 19.49 -7.09
CA TRP A 748 10.77 18.73 -5.97
C TRP A 748 10.89 17.23 -6.25
N LEU A 749 9.89 16.64 -6.91
CA LEU A 749 9.91 15.22 -7.29
C LEU A 749 11.01 14.92 -8.31
N VAL A 750 11.16 15.75 -9.35
CA VAL A 750 12.18 15.53 -10.38
C VAL A 750 13.57 15.67 -9.79
N TYR A 751 13.81 16.71 -8.99
CA TYR A 751 15.16 17.08 -8.62
C TYR A 751 15.64 16.61 -7.25
N TYR A 752 14.75 16.32 -6.30
CA TYR A 752 15.13 15.88 -4.95
C TYR A 752 14.72 14.44 -4.63
N GLN A 753 13.74 13.86 -5.34
CA GLN A 753 13.28 12.49 -5.10
C GLN A 753 13.96 11.48 -6.03
N PHE A 754 15.00 10.80 -5.52
CA PHE A 754 15.76 9.78 -6.27
C PHE A 754 15.43 8.33 -5.86
N ALA A 755 14.98 8.13 -4.62
CA ALA A 755 14.61 6.82 -4.09
C ALA A 755 13.09 6.62 -4.11
N HIS A 756 12.63 5.38 -4.26
CA HIS A 756 11.20 5.10 -4.10
C HIS A 756 10.79 5.22 -2.62
N THR A 757 9.68 5.90 -2.37
CA THR A 757 9.01 5.99 -1.07
C THR A 757 7.49 5.92 -1.29
N SER A 758 6.73 5.68 -0.23
CA SER A 758 5.27 5.83 -0.30
C SER A 758 4.89 7.31 -0.37
N ALA A 759 3.75 7.64 -0.99
CA ALA A 759 3.25 9.02 -1.04
C ALA A 759 3.07 9.63 0.36
N LYS A 760 2.56 8.84 1.32
CA LYS A 760 2.44 9.24 2.73
C LYS A 760 3.79 9.62 3.34
N THR A 761 4.81 8.79 3.12
CA THR A 761 6.19 9.08 3.59
C THR A 761 6.75 10.31 2.92
N TYR A 762 6.51 10.48 1.61
CA TYR A 762 6.96 11.66 0.86
C TYR A 762 6.33 12.94 1.43
N PHE A 763 5.02 13.01 1.63
CA PHE A 763 4.37 14.20 2.17
C PHE A 763 4.82 14.54 3.60
N ALA A 764 5.02 13.53 4.46
CA ALA A 764 5.55 13.75 5.81
C ALA A 764 7.00 14.28 5.79
N GLN A 765 7.85 13.75 4.92
CA GLN A 765 9.20 14.27 4.70
C GLN A 765 9.17 15.68 4.11
N LEU A 766 8.22 15.96 3.23
CA LEU A 766 8.09 17.28 2.62
C LEU A 766 7.67 18.33 3.64
N GLN A 767 6.65 18.05 4.46
CA GLN A 767 6.19 18.93 5.53
C GLN A 767 7.27 19.22 6.59
N SER A 768 8.17 18.26 6.84
CA SER A 768 9.25 18.45 7.82
C SER A 768 10.47 19.17 7.26
N LYS A 769 10.72 19.11 5.95
CA LYS A 769 11.91 19.69 5.31
C LYS A 769 11.65 21.04 4.66
N GLU A 770 10.47 21.24 4.09
CA GLU A 770 10.13 22.39 3.27
C GLU A 770 9.05 23.25 3.94
N PRO A 771 9.38 24.45 4.46
CA PRO A 771 8.39 25.32 5.11
C PRO A 771 7.19 25.68 4.20
N LEU A 772 7.42 25.79 2.89
CA LEU A 772 6.37 26.09 1.91
C LEU A 772 5.38 24.94 1.74
N ALA A 773 5.73 23.71 2.15
CA ALA A 773 4.87 22.54 1.99
C ALA A 773 3.51 22.73 2.67
N LEU A 774 3.43 23.39 3.82
CA LEU A 774 2.16 23.62 4.51
C LEU A 774 1.17 24.44 3.65
N VAL A 775 1.66 25.50 3.00
CA VAL A 775 0.87 26.36 2.11
C VAL A 775 0.57 25.68 0.79
N LEU A 776 1.51 24.91 0.27
CA LEU A 776 1.38 24.21 -1.01
C LEU A 776 0.33 23.11 -0.97
N LEU A 777 0.33 22.35 0.12
CA LEU A 777 -0.51 21.19 0.33
C LEU A 777 -1.92 21.54 0.82
N ASP A 778 -2.11 22.76 1.35
CA ASP A 778 -3.43 23.33 1.61
C ASP A 778 -4.04 23.88 0.32
N THR A 779 -5.13 23.27 -0.15
CA THR A 779 -5.84 23.70 -1.37
C THR A 779 -6.58 25.02 -1.20
N LYS A 780 -6.75 25.52 0.04
CA LYS A 780 -7.43 26.80 0.33
C LYS A 780 -6.49 27.99 0.34
N ALA A 781 -5.23 27.79 0.75
CA ALA A 781 -4.24 28.85 0.78
C ALA A 781 -3.91 29.38 -0.64
N ALA A 782 -3.27 30.54 -0.76
CA ALA A 782 -2.71 30.99 -2.03
C ALA A 782 -1.21 30.65 -2.05
N VAL A 783 -0.73 30.10 -3.17
CA VAL A 783 0.71 29.90 -3.35
C VAL A 783 1.32 31.26 -3.72
N PRO A 784 2.31 31.78 -2.98
CA PRO A 784 2.94 33.05 -3.32
C PRO A 784 3.63 32.99 -4.69
N GLU A 785 3.31 33.91 -5.60
CA GLU A 785 3.91 33.96 -6.94
C GLU A 785 5.44 34.05 -6.89
N ASN A 786 5.97 34.86 -5.97
CA ASN A 786 7.42 35.00 -5.78
C ASN A 786 8.10 33.66 -5.43
N ALA A 787 7.43 32.82 -4.63
CA ALA A 787 7.97 31.51 -4.24
C ALA A 787 7.98 30.52 -5.41
N LEU A 788 6.98 30.59 -6.29
CA LEU A 788 6.95 29.80 -7.53
C LEU A 788 8.15 30.15 -8.41
N SER A 789 8.34 31.44 -8.72
CA SER A 789 9.46 31.89 -9.54
C SER A 789 10.81 31.58 -8.90
N GLU A 790 10.98 31.81 -7.60
CA GLU A 790 12.24 31.54 -6.90
C GLU A 790 12.64 30.05 -6.96
N ILE A 791 11.68 29.14 -6.77
CA ILE A 791 11.94 27.69 -6.81
C ILE A 791 12.21 27.23 -8.24
N LEU A 792 11.33 27.58 -9.19
CA LEU A 792 11.43 27.06 -10.56
C LEU A 792 12.62 27.66 -11.32
N LEU A 793 12.97 28.92 -11.06
CA LEU A 793 14.18 29.56 -11.60
C LEU A 793 15.42 29.24 -10.78
N GLY A 794 15.28 28.50 -9.66
CA GLY A 794 16.36 28.15 -8.74
C GLY A 794 17.50 27.33 -9.37
N ILE A 795 17.28 26.75 -10.56
CA ILE A 795 18.31 26.03 -11.33
C ILE A 795 19.09 26.93 -12.30
N PHE A 796 18.59 28.13 -12.59
CA PHE A 796 19.19 29.07 -13.53
C PHE A 796 20.10 30.07 -12.84
N ILE A 797 20.91 30.77 -13.63
CA ILE A 797 21.66 31.92 -13.13
C ILE A 797 20.64 33.04 -12.85
N GLU A 798 20.79 33.73 -11.72
CA GLU A 798 19.92 34.86 -11.39
C GLU A 798 19.95 35.92 -12.50
N SER A 799 18.83 36.62 -12.73
CA SER A 799 18.76 37.66 -13.77
C SER A 799 19.76 38.81 -13.56
N ASN A 800 20.22 39.02 -12.32
CA ASN A 800 21.25 39.99 -11.95
C ASN A 800 22.36 39.31 -11.13
N PRO A 801 23.17 38.44 -11.76
CA PRO A 801 24.17 37.67 -11.04
C PRO A 801 25.31 38.58 -10.57
N LYS A 802 25.80 38.36 -9.35
CA LYS A 802 26.98 39.06 -8.85
C LYS A 802 28.24 38.35 -9.36
N PHE A 803 28.86 38.86 -10.41
CA PHE A 803 30.12 38.29 -10.89
C PHE A 803 31.30 38.58 -9.96
N LYS A 804 32.28 37.66 -9.92
CA LYS A 804 33.52 37.84 -9.16
C LYS A 804 34.28 39.10 -9.60
N ASN A 805 34.38 39.34 -10.90
CA ASN A 805 34.87 40.58 -11.46
C ASN A 805 33.93 41.07 -12.57
N LYS A 806 33.10 42.06 -12.25
CA LYS A 806 32.08 42.60 -13.17
C LYS A 806 32.70 43.29 -14.40
N ASP A 807 33.82 43.97 -14.23
CA ASP A 807 34.48 44.70 -15.32
C ASP A 807 35.07 43.72 -16.34
N ILE A 808 35.71 42.64 -15.85
CA ILE A 808 36.20 41.57 -16.72
C ILE A 808 35.02 40.87 -17.39
N TYR A 809 33.96 40.50 -16.67
CA TYR A 809 32.77 39.87 -17.29
C TYR A 809 32.18 40.72 -18.43
N THR A 810 32.05 42.03 -18.24
CA THR A 810 31.49 42.94 -19.26
C THR A 810 32.30 42.90 -20.56
N SER A 811 33.62 42.72 -20.49
CA SER A 811 34.47 42.55 -21.67
C SER A 811 34.37 41.16 -22.34
N HIS A 812 33.65 40.22 -21.72
CA HIS A 812 33.50 38.83 -22.17
C HIS A 812 32.04 38.42 -22.49
N GLU A 813 31.03 39.13 -21.98
CA GLU A 813 29.60 38.76 -22.08
C GLU A 813 29.15 38.50 -23.52
N ASP A 814 29.44 39.44 -24.43
CA ASP A 814 29.08 39.34 -25.85
C ASP A 814 30.22 38.77 -26.73
N ALA A 815 31.32 38.32 -26.11
CA ALA A 815 32.50 37.88 -26.84
C ALA A 815 32.33 36.46 -27.39
N VAL A 816 32.23 36.34 -28.72
CA VAL A 816 32.32 35.05 -29.41
C VAL A 816 33.79 34.62 -29.48
N ILE A 817 34.18 33.65 -28.65
CA ILE A 817 35.56 33.18 -28.57
C ILE A 817 35.88 32.24 -29.76
N PRO A 818 36.78 32.61 -30.69
CA PRO A 818 37.08 31.78 -31.85
C PRO A 818 37.86 30.51 -31.48
N PHE A 819 37.85 29.52 -32.37
CA PHE A 819 38.81 28.43 -32.30
C PHE A 819 40.23 28.96 -32.57
N ALA A 820 41.17 28.60 -31.71
CA ALA A 820 42.59 28.87 -31.90
C ALA A 820 43.39 27.59 -32.14
N SER A 821 42.78 26.42 -31.97
CA SER A 821 43.33 25.11 -32.35
C SER A 821 42.17 24.20 -32.76
N PRO A 822 42.38 23.05 -33.41
CA PRO A 822 41.29 22.14 -33.80
C PRO A 822 40.43 21.68 -32.61
N PHE A 823 40.97 21.74 -31.38
CA PHE A 823 40.30 21.26 -30.17
C PHE A 823 39.73 22.37 -29.27
N GLY A 824 39.91 23.65 -29.61
CA GLY A 824 39.21 24.74 -28.93
C GLY A 824 39.89 26.11 -28.93
N ALA A 825 39.44 26.98 -28.02
CA ALA A 825 39.98 28.31 -27.80
C ALA A 825 41.46 28.30 -27.39
N SER A 826 42.11 29.47 -27.48
CA SER A 826 43.54 29.62 -27.24
C SER A 826 43.95 29.18 -25.84
N VAL A 827 45.09 28.47 -25.77
CA VAL A 827 45.79 28.17 -24.52
C VAL A 827 46.95 29.12 -24.24
N LEU A 828 47.24 30.06 -25.15
CA LEU A 828 48.30 31.05 -25.01
C LEU A 828 47.79 32.36 -24.40
N LYS A 829 46.59 32.82 -24.80
CA LYS A 829 45.97 34.07 -24.30
C LYS A 829 44.44 33.98 -24.29
N CYS A 830 43.78 34.90 -23.59
CA CYS A 830 42.33 35.04 -23.66
C CYS A 830 41.89 35.46 -25.08
N GLY A 831 40.93 34.74 -25.65
CA GLY A 831 40.40 34.99 -27.00
C GLY A 831 39.31 36.06 -27.08
N ALA A 832 38.93 36.69 -25.95
CA ALA A 832 37.97 37.79 -25.96
C ALA A 832 38.63 39.04 -26.59
N PRO A 833 38.01 39.69 -27.59
CA PRO A 833 38.65 40.76 -28.37
C PRO A 833 39.22 41.94 -27.55
N GLY A 834 38.65 42.22 -26.38
CA GLY A 834 39.08 43.32 -25.49
C GLY A 834 39.90 42.90 -24.28
N CYS A 835 40.29 41.62 -24.14
CA CYS A 835 40.95 41.12 -22.93
C CYS A 835 42.44 40.81 -23.13
N GLY A 836 42.79 39.90 -24.04
CA GLY A 836 44.18 39.60 -24.40
C GLY A 836 45.09 39.02 -23.31
N VAL A 837 44.61 38.77 -22.09
CA VAL A 837 45.40 38.26 -20.95
C VAL A 837 46.20 37.02 -21.34
N SER A 838 47.52 37.05 -21.13
CA SER A 838 48.43 35.94 -21.41
C SER A 838 48.30 34.84 -20.35
N PHE A 839 48.26 33.59 -20.79
CA PHE A 839 48.29 32.41 -19.92
C PHE A 839 49.70 31.82 -19.78
N LEU A 840 50.69 32.34 -20.52
CA LEU A 840 52.06 31.87 -20.44
C LEU A 840 52.74 32.32 -19.14
N PRO A 841 53.69 31.54 -18.60
CA PRO A 841 54.62 32.01 -17.58
C PRO A 841 55.40 33.23 -18.09
N GLU A 842 55.77 34.14 -17.19
CA GLU A 842 56.46 35.39 -17.54
C GLU A 842 57.84 35.12 -18.17
N GLU A 843 58.44 33.97 -17.84
CA GLU A 843 59.77 33.60 -18.31
C GLU A 843 59.77 32.96 -19.71
N ILE A 844 58.59 32.78 -20.34
CA ILE A 844 58.45 32.06 -21.62
C ILE A 844 57.86 32.98 -22.70
N THR A 845 58.63 33.19 -23.77
CA THR A 845 58.21 33.94 -24.96
C THR A 845 57.66 33.02 -26.06
N LEU A 846 56.80 33.56 -26.92
CA LEU A 846 56.25 32.82 -28.08
C LEU A 846 57.35 32.36 -29.04
N LYS A 847 58.42 33.16 -29.18
CA LYS A 847 59.57 32.84 -30.02
C LYS A 847 60.28 31.57 -29.55
N GLN A 848 60.57 31.48 -28.24
CA GLN A 848 61.19 30.28 -27.65
C GLN A 848 60.32 29.02 -27.86
N ILE A 849 58.99 29.16 -27.82
CA ILE A 849 58.07 28.03 -28.08
C ILE A 849 58.14 27.60 -29.55
N ALA A 850 58.11 28.56 -30.49
CA ALA A 850 58.12 28.30 -31.93
C ALA A 850 59.46 27.74 -32.43
N ASP A 851 60.56 28.12 -31.79
CA ASP A 851 61.92 27.64 -32.06
C ASP A 851 62.20 26.28 -31.36
N GLY A 852 61.26 25.80 -30.55
CA GLY A 852 61.35 24.51 -29.86
C GLY A 852 62.30 24.51 -28.65
N GLU A 853 62.66 25.69 -28.14
CA GLU A 853 63.61 25.90 -27.05
C GLU A 853 63.00 25.61 -25.65
N VAL A 854 61.67 25.48 -25.57
CA VAL A 854 60.95 25.26 -24.31
C VAL A 854 60.71 23.78 -24.05
N GLU A 855 61.28 23.25 -22.97
CA GLU A 855 60.95 21.94 -22.43
C GLU A 855 59.71 22.01 -21.52
N TRP A 856 58.59 21.43 -21.96
CA TRP A 856 57.32 21.46 -21.24
C TRP A 856 57.25 20.46 -20.08
N VAL A 857 57.95 20.77 -18.99
CA VAL A 857 57.82 20.00 -17.75
C VAL A 857 56.42 20.17 -17.13
N PRO A 858 55.90 19.18 -16.38
CA PRO A 858 54.56 19.24 -15.79
C PRO A 858 54.26 20.53 -15.03
N ARG A 859 55.25 21.08 -14.30
CA ARG A 859 55.15 22.34 -13.56
C ARG A 859 54.78 23.54 -14.44
N LEU A 860 55.35 23.66 -15.64
CA LEU A 860 55.07 24.78 -16.57
C LEU A 860 53.68 24.63 -17.18
N LEU A 861 53.29 23.41 -17.55
CA LEU A 861 51.94 23.12 -18.04
C LEU A 861 50.87 23.42 -16.97
N ASP A 862 51.17 23.15 -15.71
CA ASP A 862 50.28 23.47 -14.59
C ASP A 862 50.18 24.98 -14.33
N GLN A 863 51.26 25.75 -14.54
CA GLN A 863 51.20 27.21 -14.50
C GLN A 863 50.28 27.77 -15.59
N VAL A 864 50.36 27.27 -16.82
CA VAL A 864 49.46 27.68 -17.91
C VAL A 864 48.00 27.35 -17.58
N ARG A 865 47.74 26.12 -17.11
CA ARG A 865 46.40 25.71 -16.67
C ARG A 865 45.88 26.60 -15.54
N LYS A 866 46.73 26.92 -14.57
CA LYS A 866 46.42 27.78 -13.43
C LYS A 866 46.08 29.21 -13.86
N LYS A 867 46.94 29.87 -14.64
CA LYS A 867 46.68 31.23 -15.15
C LYS A 867 45.38 31.30 -15.95
N ARG A 868 45.17 30.34 -16.87
CA ARG A 868 43.92 30.24 -17.65
C ARG A 868 42.69 30.04 -16.78
N ARG A 869 42.77 29.12 -15.81
CA ARG A 869 41.68 28.87 -14.85
C ARG A 869 41.36 30.13 -14.05
N ASP A 870 42.38 30.75 -13.44
CA ASP A 870 42.19 31.90 -12.55
C ASP A 870 41.53 33.06 -13.33
N HIS A 871 41.98 33.31 -14.57
CA HIS A 871 41.34 34.29 -15.47
C HIS A 871 39.87 33.96 -15.79
N LEU A 872 39.55 32.73 -16.18
CA LEU A 872 38.18 32.34 -16.53
C LEU A 872 37.24 32.36 -15.31
N VAL A 873 37.75 32.01 -14.13
CA VAL A 873 37.02 32.15 -12.87
C VAL A 873 36.77 33.63 -12.56
N ASP A 874 37.75 34.50 -12.75
CA ASP A 874 37.57 35.94 -12.55
C ASP A 874 36.52 36.52 -13.53
N ALA A 875 36.55 36.08 -14.78
CA ALA A 875 35.66 36.56 -15.83
C ALA A 875 34.22 36.05 -15.69
N PHE A 876 34.00 34.79 -15.34
CA PHE A 876 32.69 34.14 -15.49
C PHE A 876 32.09 33.56 -14.20
N ALA A 877 32.82 33.54 -13.08
CA ALA A 877 32.27 33.00 -11.84
C ALA A 877 31.18 33.91 -11.27
N VAL A 878 30.07 33.28 -10.89
CA VAL A 878 28.92 33.92 -10.24
C VAL A 878 29.00 33.70 -8.73
N LEU A 879 28.87 34.78 -7.97
CA LEU A 879 28.86 34.79 -6.50
C LEU A 879 27.41 34.67 -6.00
N GLY A 880 27.06 33.55 -5.38
CA GLY A 880 25.75 33.37 -4.73
C GLY A 880 25.52 31.99 -4.09
N GLY A 881 24.93 31.99 -2.88
CA GLY A 881 24.27 30.87 -2.18
C GLY A 881 25.13 29.69 -1.70
N ASP A 882 25.51 29.67 -0.41
CA ASP A 882 26.08 28.52 0.36
C ASP A 882 27.22 27.69 -0.25
N ALA A 883 27.85 28.16 -1.32
CA ALA A 883 29.06 27.60 -1.88
C ALA A 883 30.24 27.80 -0.92
N LYS A 884 30.36 26.90 0.06
CA LYS A 884 31.67 26.49 0.58
C LYS A 884 32.58 26.29 -0.63
N GLU A 885 33.61 27.14 -0.68
CA GLU A 885 34.76 27.13 -1.57
C GLU A 885 34.74 26.03 -2.64
N THR A 886 34.42 26.45 -3.87
CA THR A 886 35.01 25.95 -5.13
C THR A 886 35.40 24.47 -5.13
N GLU A 887 34.65 23.62 -5.84
CA GLU A 887 35.27 22.47 -6.49
C GLU A 887 36.46 23.03 -7.29
N ARG A 888 37.68 22.82 -6.78
CA ARG A 888 38.91 23.33 -7.39
C ARG A 888 39.06 22.64 -8.73
N ASN A 889 38.55 23.27 -9.78
CA ASN A 889 38.63 22.73 -11.12
C ASN A 889 40.06 22.97 -11.63
N GLU A 890 40.95 22.01 -11.44
CA GLU A 890 42.39 22.10 -11.74
C GLU A 890 42.70 22.37 -13.22
N THR A 891 41.71 22.25 -14.10
CA THR A 891 41.87 22.22 -15.56
C THR A 891 41.49 23.51 -16.30
N GLY A 892 40.91 24.50 -15.60
CA GLY A 892 40.40 25.72 -16.24
C GLY A 892 39.23 25.48 -17.20
N LEU A 893 38.50 24.37 -17.02
CA LEU A 893 37.19 24.15 -17.62
C LEU A 893 36.11 24.63 -16.65
N PRO A 894 34.90 24.96 -17.13
CA PRO A 894 33.80 25.22 -16.22
C PRO A 894 33.47 24.01 -15.35
N GLY A 895 33.02 24.30 -14.12
CA GLY A 895 32.48 23.31 -13.18
C GLY A 895 31.37 22.46 -13.77
N VAL A 896 31.19 21.25 -13.23
CA VAL A 896 30.02 20.43 -13.58
C VAL A 896 28.80 21.04 -12.91
N THR A 897 27.77 21.33 -13.70
CA THR A 897 26.49 21.84 -13.22
C THR A 897 25.73 20.68 -12.59
N LYS A 898 25.70 20.66 -11.26
CA LYS A 898 24.91 19.68 -10.49
C LYS A 898 23.45 20.11 -10.55
N SER A 899 22.56 19.27 -11.03
CA SER A 899 21.11 19.54 -10.95
C SER A 899 20.58 19.12 -9.56
N PRO A 900 19.76 19.93 -8.86
CA PRO A 900 19.14 21.21 -9.23
C PRO A 900 19.88 22.47 -8.76
N ALA A 901 21.21 22.47 -8.67
CA ALA A 901 21.95 23.66 -8.31
C ALA A 901 22.14 24.60 -9.51
N ARG A 902 22.28 25.89 -9.20
CA ARG A 902 22.63 26.92 -10.18
C ARG A 902 24.03 26.65 -10.76
N PRO A 903 24.28 26.98 -12.03
CA PRO A 903 25.63 27.03 -12.55
C PRO A 903 26.47 28.06 -11.78
N ASN A 904 27.67 27.67 -11.38
CA ASN A 904 28.62 28.59 -10.73
C ASN A 904 29.35 29.50 -11.73
N GLU A 905 29.21 29.22 -13.02
CA GLU A 905 29.92 29.91 -14.10
C GLU A 905 28.96 30.17 -15.27
N ALA A 906 28.99 31.39 -15.81
CA ALA A 906 28.10 31.81 -16.90
C ALA A 906 28.49 31.25 -18.28
N HIS A 907 29.74 30.81 -18.45
CA HIS A 907 30.22 30.28 -19.72
C HIS A 907 30.03 28.76 -19.84
N VAL A 908 30.15 28.24 -21.06
CA VAL A 908 30.03 26.80 -21.38
C VAL A 908 31.25 26.31 -22.16
N CYS A 909 31.60 25.03 -22.00
CA CYS A 909 32.67 24.41 -22.78
C CYS A 909 32.18 24.00 -24.18
N MET A 910 31.95 24.99 -25.05
CA MET A 910 31.33 24.78 -26.37
C MET A 910 32.26 24.11 -27.38
N HIS A 911 33.51 24.55 -27.48
CA HIS A 911 34.40 24.18 -28.59
C HIS A 911 34.64 22.66 -28.72
N ILE A 912 34.88 21.98 -27.61
CA ILE A 912 35.13 20.54 -27.63
C ILE A 912 33.87 19.75 -28.03
N GLY A 913 32.68 20.25 -27.69
CA GLY A 913 31.40 19.68 -28.11
C GLY A 913 31.19 19.79 -29.62
N ILE A 914 31.54 20.94 -30.21
CA ILE A 914 31.54 21.13 -31.67
C ILE A 914 32.51 20.15 -32.34
N ALA A 915 33.76 20.08 -31.87
CA ALA A 915 34.77 19.18 -32.45
C ALA A 915 34.35 17.70 -32.36
N ARG A 916 33.79 17.26 -31.22
CA ARG A 916 33.25 15.91 -31.05
C ARG A 916 32.06 15.63 -31.96
N THR A 917 31.20 16.61 -32.18
CA THR A 917 30.05 16.47 -33.08
C THR A 917 30.50 16.35 -34.52
N TRP A 918 31.44 17.19 -34.95
CA TRP A 918 32.06 17.10 -36.27
C TRP A 918 32.73 15.74 -36.50
N ALA A 919 33.47 15.23 -35.51
CA ALA A 919 34.17 13.95 -35.63
C ALA A 919 33.22 12.76 -35.87
N LYS A 920 31.96 12.85 -35.41
CA LYS A 920 30.93 11.82 -35.62
C LYS A 920 30.27 11.86 -37.00
N LEU A 921 30.43 12.96 -37.74
CA LEU A 921 29.86 13.09 -39.08
C LEU A 921 30.62 12.24 -40.10
N THR A 922 29.90 11.70 -41.07
CA THR A 922 30.47 11.11 -42.28
C THR A 922 31.18 12.17 -43.12
N ARG A 923 32.10 11.73 -43.98
CA ARG A 923 32.82 12.64 -44.89
C ARG A 923 31.89 13.44 -45.80
N LYS A 924 30.79 12.82 -46.24
CA LYS A 924 29.76 13.46 -47.08
C LYS A 924 29.09 14.61 -46.31
N GLU A 925 28.61 14.34 -45.10
CA GLU A 925 28.00 15.36 -44.23
C GLU A 925 28.97 16.50 -43.89
N LYS A 926 30.24 16.19 -43.59
CA LYS A 926 31.29 17.20 -43.35
C LYS A 926 31.48 18.15 -44.54
N ARG A 927 31.44 17.64 -45.77
CA ARG A 927 31.56 18.46 -46.98
C ARG A 927 30.37 19.39 -47.17
N TYR A 928 29.15 18.88 -47.00
CA TYR A 928 27.95 19.70 -47.11
C TYR A 928 27.94 20.81 -46.06
N LEU A 929 28.23 20.46 -44.80
CA LEU A 929 28.30 21.44 -43.72
C LEU A 929 29.39 22.49 -43.98
N ALA A 930 30.58 22.09 -44.42
CA ALA A 930 31.64 23.03 -44.78
C ALA A 930 31.25 23.95 -45.95
N GLY A 931 30.52 23.43 -46.94
CA GLY A 931 29.95 24.21 -48.04
C GLY A 931 28.93 25.23 -47.54
N ALA A 932 27.94 24.78 -46.78
CA ALA A 932 26.89 25.62 -46.21
C ALA A 932 27.44 26.77 -45.34
N ILE A 933 28.43 26.48 -44.49
CA ILE A 933 29.09 27.51 -43.65
C ILE A 933 29.83 28.53 -44.54
N LYS A 934 30.52 28.08 -45.60
CA LYS A 934 31.18 28.98 -46.56
C LYS A 934 30.19 29.87 -47.29
N SER A 935 29.09 29.30 -47.81
CA SER A 935 27.99 30.04 -48.45
C SER A 935 27.35 31.07 -47.51
N SER A 936 27.15 30.69 -46.25
CA SER A 936 26.62 31.59 -45.21
C SER A 936 27.56 32.76 -44.94
N ARG A 937 28.87 32.52 -44.87
CA ARG A 937 29.90 33.58 -44.71
C ARG A 937 29.93 34.56 -45.88
N THR A 938 29.61 34.11 -47.09
CA THR A 938 29.55 34.96 -48.30
C THR A 938 28.19 35.61 -48.54
N GLY A 939 27.20 35.38 -47.66
CA GLY A 939 25.84 35.89 -47.81
C GLY A 939 25.04 35.24 -48.94
N SER A 940 25.47 34.08 -49.42
CA SER A 940 24.88 33.35 -50.55
C SER A 940 24.20 32.04 -50.13
N SER A 941 23.88 31.87 -48.84
CA SER A 941 23.22 30.67 -48.33
C SER A 941 21.74 30.62 -48.72
N ASP A 942 21.30 29.46 -49.20
CA ASP A 942 19.88 29.15 -49.40
C ASP A 942 19.27 28.52 -48.13
N GLU A 943 18.00 28.16 -48.18
CA GLU A 943 17.31 27.53 -47.04
C GLU A 943 17.82 26.12 -46.73
N GLU A 944 18.36 25.40 -47.72
CA GLU A 944 18.95 24.07 -47.51
C GLU A 944 20.26 24.19 -46.71
N ASP A 945 21.12 25.15 -47.06
CA ASP A 945 22.34 25.48 -46.33
C ASP A 945 22.03 25.87 -44.86
N LYS A 946 20.99 26.67 -44.63
CA LYS A 946 20.55 27.05 -43.27
C LYS A 946 20.08 25.84 -42.47
N GLU A 947 19.32 24.93 -43.09
CA GLU A 947 18.83 23.72 -42.43
C GLU A 947 19.97 22.77 -42.05
N VAL A 948 20.96 22.59 -42.93
CA VAL A 948 22.17 21.79 -42.64
C VAL A 948 22.94 22.36 -41.45
N ILE A 949 23.12 23.68 -41.39
CA ILE A 949 23.77 24.35 -40.25
C ILE A 949 22.94 24.13 -38.97
N ARG A 950 21.61 24.33 -39.05
CA ARG A 950 20.70 24.15 -37.90
C ARG A 950 20.75 22.73 -37.35
N GLU A 951 20.71 21.72 -38.20
CA GLU A 951 20.78 20.31 -37.79
C GLU A 951 22.10 20.01 -37.05
N PHE A 952 23.22 20.53 -37.56
CA PHE A 952 24.51 20.41 -36.88
C PHE A 952 24.53 21.12 -35.52
N VAL A 953 23.99 22.35 -35.45
CA VAL A 953 23.91 23.13 -34.22
C VAL A 953 23.11 22.39 -33.15
N VAL A 954 21.98 21.78 -33.50
CA VAL A 954 21.18 20.96 -32.58
C VAL A 954 21.99 19.76 -32.07
N LYS A 955 22.70 19.04 -32.96
CA LYS A 955 23.57 17.91 -32.58
C LYS A 955 24.70 18.36 -31.65
N ALA A 956 25.31 19.52 -31.93
CA ALA A 956 26.39 20.09 -31.13
C ALA A 956 25.89 20.55 -29.75
N ARG A 957 24.74 21.21 -29.69
CA ARG A 957 24.05 21.61 -28.45
C ARG A 957 23.81 20.41 -27.55
N LYS A 958 23.22 19.33 -28.07
CA LYS A 958 23.03 18.07 -27.31
C LYS A 958 24.35 17.50 -26.80
N CYS A 959 25.41 17.52 -27.62
CA CYS A 959 26.73 17.06 -27.19
C CYS A 959 27.34 17.92 -26.07
N ILE A 960 27.10 19.24 -26.07
CA ILE A 960 27.57 20.18 -25.04
C ILE A 960 26.79 19.98 -23.75
N CYS A 961 25.46 19.94 -23.84
CA CYS A 961 24.54 19.70 -22.73
C CYS A 961 24.83 18.36 -22.03
N GLY A 962 25.12 17.28 -22.78
CA GLY A 962 25.48 15.98 -22.21
C GLY A 962 26.81 15.94 -21.43
N ILE A 963 27.68 16.95 -21.57
CA ILE A 963 28.88 17.09 -20.73
C ILE A 963 28.53 17.71 -19.38
N GLY A 964 27.45 18.50 -19.31
CA GLY A 964 26.94 19.09 -18.08
C GLY A 964 27.88 20.11 -17.44
N ARG A 965 28.68 20.86 -18.21
CA ARG A 965 29.66 21.82 -17.67
C ARG A 965 29.34 23.27 -18.01
N GLY A 966 29.27 24.12 -16.99
CA GLY A 966 28.95 25.54 -17.11
C GLY A 966 27.45 25.80 -17.30
N ASN A 967 27.08 26.97 -17.82
CA ASN A 967 25.67 27.34 -18.01
C ASN A 967 25.00 26.60 -19.20
N VAL A 968 24.74 25.30 -19.02
CA VAL A 968 24.06 24.45 -20.02
C VAL A 968 22.61 24.87 -20.31
N TYR A 969 22.06 25.77 -19.51
CA TYR A 969 20.70 26.29 -19.65
C TYR A 969 20.63 27.55 -20.54
N SER A 970 21.77 28.11 -20.96
CA SER A 970 21.83 29.35 -21.73
C SER A 970 20.98 29.31 -23.02
N ALA A 971 20.17 30.36 -23.24
CA ALA A 971 19.42 30.55 -24.48
C ALA A 971 20.28 30.98 -25.68
N THR A 972 21.47 31.54 -25.46
CA THR A 972 22.36 32.02 -26.54
C THR A 972 23.23 30.91 -27.12
N MET A 973 23.15 29.68 -26.61
CA MET A 973 24.02 28.57 -26.98
C MET A 973 24.01 28.28 -28.49
N GLU A 974 22.85 28.23 -29.14
CA GLU A 974 22.78 27.95 -30.58
C GLU A 974 23.38 29.08 -31.42
N SER A 975 23.14 30.33 -31.04
CA SER A 975 23.73 31.51 -31.67
C SER A 975 25.26 31.47 -31.55
N ASN A 976 25.76 31.18 -30.35
CA ASN A 976 27.19 31.09 -30.07
C ASN A 976 27.87 29.94 -30.83
N ILE A 977 27.23 28.77 -30.93
CA ILE A 977 27.73 27.66 -31.74
C ILE A 977 27.86 28.12 -33.19
N THR A 978 26.79 28.70 -33.74
CA THR A 978 26.75 29.18 -35.13
C THR A 978 27.83 30.21 -35.42
N ALA A 979 28.01 31.18 -34.53
CA ALA A 979 28.99 32.26 -34.68
C ALA A 979 30.45 31.78 -34.66
N VAL A 980 30.74 30.67 -33.96
CA VAL A 980 32.10 30.10 -33.87
C VAL A 980 32.46 29.20 -35.06
N LEU A 981 31.48 28.63 -35.78
CA LEU A 981 31.70 27.69 -36.87
C LEU A 981 32.69 28.16 -37.96
N PRO A 982 32.71 29.43 -38.40
CA PRO A 982 33.69 29.89 -39.39
C PRO A 982 35.13 29.72 -38.89
N SER A 983 35.42 30.16 -37.66
CA SER A 983 36.76 30.01 -37.06
C SER A 983 37.14 28.54 -36.87
N PHE A 984 36.16 27.67 -36.63
CA PHE A 984 36.38 26.22 -36.55
C PHE A 984 36.89 25.67 -37.89
N LEU A 985 36.26 26.04 -39.01
CA LEU A 985 36.72 25.58 -40.32
C LEU A 985 38.10 26.13 -40.68
N ASP A 986 38.37 27.39 -40.32
CA ASP A 986 39.67 28.03 -40.56
C ASP A 986 40.81 27.26 -39.86
N VAL A 987 40.64 26.83 -38.60
CA VAL A 987 41.65 26.02 -37.90
C VAL A 987 41.78 24.59 -38.43
N LEU A 988 40.72 24.00 -38.99
CA LEU A 988 40.80 22.68 -39.62
C LEU A 988 41.56 22.73 -40.95
N ALA A 989 41.33 23.77 -41.75
CA ALA A 989 42.06 24.00 -42.99
C ALA A 989 43.56 24.16 -42.72
N MET A 990 43.90 25.00 -41.73
CA MET A 990 45.28 25.18 -41.27
C MET A 990 45.89 23.90 -40.72
N GLY A 991 45.12 23.08 -39.99
CA GLY A 991 45.57 21.77 -39.52
C GLY A 991 45.92 20.81 -40.66
N LEU A 992 45.18 20.83 -41.78
CA LEU A 992 45.50 20.05 -42.99
C LEU A 992 46.79 20.55 -43.66
N GLU A 993 46.95 21.87 -43.78
CA GLU A 993 48.17 22.49 -44.34
C GLU A 993 49.41 22.18 -43.49
N MET A 994 49.25 22.20 -42.16
CA MET A 994 50.31 21.80 -41.23
C MET A 994 50.72 20.34 -41.39
N GLY A 995 49.77 19.48 -41.75
CA GLY A 995 50.00 18.06 -42.08
C GLY A 995 50.45 17.80 -43.52
N GLY A 996 50.72 18.84 -44.32
CA GLY A 996 51.17 18.70 -45.72
C GLY A 996 50.08 18.28 -46.71
N LYS A 997 48.80 18.44 -46.35
CA LYS A 997 47.64 18.18 -47.22
C LYS A 997 47.07 19.50 -47.74
N GLU A 998 46.38 19.47 -48.88
CA GLU A 998 45.68 20.67 -49.40
C GLU A 998 44.56 21.09 -48.42
N GLY A 999 44.63 22.32 -47.89
CA GLY A 999 43.69 22.87 -46.90
C GLY A 999 42.26 23.12 -47.40
N GLY A 1000 42.00 22.92 -48.71
CA GLY A 1000 40.71 23.25 -49.35
C GLY A 1000 39.54 22.37 -48.92
N ASP A 1001 39.76 21.07 -48.67
CA ASP A 1001 38.72 20.10 -48.27
C ASP A 1001 38.85 19.70 -46.79
N VAL A 1002 38.34 20.54 -45.89
CA VAL A 1002 38.32 20.32 -44.43
C VAL A 1002 37.61 19.03 -43.99
N SER A 1003 36.82 18.38 -44.86
CA SER A 1003 36.19 17.09 -44.56
C SER A 1003 37.20 15.94 -44.36
N LEU A 1004 38.42 16.13 -44.85
CA LEU A 1004 39.56 15.21 -44.69
C LEU A 1004 40.22 15.28 -43.33
N TYR A 1005 39.88 16.28 -42.51
CA TYR A 1005 40.49 16.44 -41.20
C TYR A 1005 39.97 15.35 -40.23
N GLU A 1006 40.91 14.57 -39.69
CA GLU A 1006 40.65 13.51 -38.72
C GLU A 1006 41.17 13.92 -37.35
N PHE A 1007 40.32 13.73 -36.33
CA PHE A 1007 40.63 14.12 -34.97
C PHE A 1007 41.35 12.98 -34.22
N ASP A 1008 42.59 13.23 -33.79
CA ASP A 1008 43.23 12.46 -32.71
C ASP A 1008 42.89 13.11 -31.36
N PHE A 1009 41.83 12.65 -30.69
CA PHE A 1009 41.48 13.18 -29.37
C PHE A 1009 42.55 12.91 -28.29
N GLY A 1010 43.48 11.98 -28.50
CA GLY A 1010 44.67 11.79 -27.66
C GLY A 1010 45.66 12.96 -27.77
N ALA A 1011 45.58 13.73 -28.85
CA ALA A 1011 46.34 14.95 -29.07
C ALA A 1011 45.78 16.19 -28.34
N ASN A 1012 44.61 16.10 -27.72
CA ASN A 1012 43.97 17.17 -26.97
C ASN A 1012 44.65 17.45 -25.61
N LYS A 1013 45.97 17.64 -25.62
CA LYS A 1013 46.81 17.97 -24.45
C LYS A 1013 47.26 19.42 -24.55
N VAL A 1014 47.36 20.10 -23.40
CA VAL A 1014 47.75 21.52 -23.31
C VAL A 1014 49.07 21.78 -24.05
N GLU A 1015 50.09 20.95 -23.82
CA GLU A 1015 51.39 21.03 -24.51
C GLU A 1015 51.25 21.03 -26.04
N ARG A 1016 50.48 20.09 -26.59
CA ARG A 1016 50.29 19.97 -28.04
C ARG A 1016 49.54 21.18 -28.60
N LYS A 1017 48.58 21.74 -27.86
CA LYS A 1017 47.88 22.97 -28.26
C LYS A 1017 48.80 24.18 -28.26
N ILE A 1018 49.66 24.32 -27.25
CA ILE A 1018 50.66 25.40 -27.18
C ILE A 1018 51.58 25.34 -28.40
N LYS A 1019 52.15 24.16 -28.69
CA LYS A 1019 53.00 23.96 -29.86
C LYS A 1019 52.27 24.24 -31.17
N TRP A 1020 51.04 23.73 -31.30
CA TRP A 1020 50.20 23.96 -32.48
C TRP A 1020 49.94 25.46 -32.70
N GLU A 1021 49.56 26.20 -31.66
CA GLU A 1021 49.26 27.63 -31.76
C GLU A 1021 50.51 28.45 -32.10
N ALA A 1022 51.66 28.13 -31.51
CA ALA A 1022 52.93 28.81 -31.84
C ALA A 1022 53.35 28.56 -33.30
N ASP A 1023 53.24 27.33 -33.79
CA ASP A 1023 53.53 26.99 -35.18
C ASP A 1023 52.56 27.63 -36.17
N ALA A 1024 51.27 27.67 -35.83
CA ALA A 1024 50.23 28.34 -36.60
C ALA A 1024 50.49 29.85 -36.73
N LEU A 1025 50.87 30.51 -35.64
CA LEU A 1025 51.23 31.93 -35.64
C LEU A 1025 52.45 32.22 -36.51
N ARG A 1026 53.50 31.38 -36.45
CA ARG A 1026 54.70 31.49 -37.30
C ARG A 1026 54.35 31.39 -38.80
N ARG A 1027 53.47 30.45 -39.17
CA ARG A 1027 53.09 30.21 -40.59
C ARG A 1027 52.21 31.30 -41.18
N ASN A 1028 51.40 31.97 -40.37
CA ASN A 1028 50.53 33.06 -40.83
C ASN A 1028 51.25 34.40 -41.05
N GLY A 1029 52.58 34.45 -40.91
CA GLY A 1029 53.37 35.67 -41.17
C GLY A 1029 53.06 36.83 -40.21
N LYS A 1030 52.40 36.55 -39.08
CA LYS A 1030 52.09 37.54 -38.04
C LYS A 1030 53.26 37.72 -37.06
N GLU A 1031 54.47 37.94 -37.57
CA GLU A 1031 55.64 38.23 -36.71
C GLU A 1031 55.44 39.53 -35.91
N GLU A 1032 54.64 40.49 -36.38
CA GLU A 1032 54.35 41.74 -35.66
C GLU A 1032 53.52 41.52 -34.37
N GLU A 1033 52.60 40.54 -34.32
CA GLU A 1033 51.86 40.18 -33.08
C GLU A 1033 52.77 39.48 -32.05
N ILE A 1034 53.89 38.87 -32.48
CA ILE A 1034 54.89 38.24 -31.60
C ILE A 1034 55.65 39.32 -30.81
N THR A 1035 55.90 40.49 -31.42
CA THR A 1035 56.49 41.67 -30.76
C THR A 1035 55.48 42.57 -30.02
N PHE A 1036 54.19 42.56 -30.38
CA PHE A 1036 53.19 43.45 -29.77
C PHE A 1036 52.74 42.99 -28.36
N ILE A 1037 52.84 41.68 -28.07
CA ILE A 1037 52.56 41.13 -26.72
C ILE A 1037 53.69 41.47 -25.72
N GLU A 1038 54.89 41.83 -26.20
CA GLU A 1038 56.04 42.17 -25.36
C GLU A 1038 56.04 43.63 -24.84
N ASN A 1039 55.09 44.49 -25.28
CA ASN A 1039 55.10 45.94 -24.97
C ASN A 1039 53.94 46.45 -24.10
N PHE A 1040 53.15 45.57 -23.46
CA PHE A 1040 52.17 45.95 -22.44
C PHE A 1040 52.50 45.27 -21.11
N GLU A 1041 53.49 45.82 -20.40
CA GLU A 1041 53.59 45.80 -18.94
C GLU A 1041 53.16 47.16 -18.37
#